data_AF-A0A1Q5ZSV1-F1
#
_entry.id   AF-A0A1Q5ZSV1-F1
#
_cell.length_a   1.000
_cell.length_b   1.000
_cell.length_c   1.000
_cell.angle_alpha   90.00
_cell.angle_beta   90.00
_cell.angle_gamma   90.00
#
_symmetry.space_group_name_H-M   'P 1'
#
loop_
_entity.id
_entity.type
_entity.pdbx_description
1 polymer ?
#
loop_
_entity_poly.entity_id
_entity_poly.type
_entity_poly.pdbx_seq_one_letter_code
_entity_poly.pdbx_strand_id
1 'polypeptide(L)'
;MSLIASIYNDTTTAPGLAGYVYVTGTIYIKITDENGRPTNGNGIIVTVQRNADGQITNEDYVVPGQNLPIYSGTINRSQNGQVFNSVSYTVVSASPAAAAPPATTCNVVINSVSIIQKESSPGAQNGQITINAYSSYVLLYSLDNINFQSSPTFSNLAGGAYNAYIKDTNGCAASYAFDIGTTQNLLVNDPSVNLGGGNISRWSAAFNPVVFTYQRKDFAVTNIFNSSISSGTQFIVNADTSSIKAGDSVYINAGAYLGVYTVDVPLTNGFVIKNPFMAGSNTIGYINCNTLRSYYKVTTQINFQDQNGATKTIISTNRPDKTGFIRADFSSFLQSLLQPVDNSDYTQVNYRDTSLSASYQLAYRESWTDAAKNEQSSAWVSIGNPFYITYSAKQLGDQHGGNMAAYVPFKTVINPNQLAKWVTDFAEPAYSTGYPFDIGFIYSEDLIGLDLYYEMVMLDANRQPLSGTPGNVLLLNDDSSYLLGQDNSRFIINSYGATQNLTPNQLGLNRLMINAGFPREAYYFNLTLKYKDAGNNPHAVTQTQTVRIDNTVDDQSVYLRWIGLSGAWNYYRFVYNQEVTLDVQNAVIIKNFVSDWENQQGIEEVISKSAGQKMKVMAEDLSVADIKGLQAVKYSPKVQMLINSNPIKWQTVVLNTATFTEYETRYGQYAFSVTFNLPSINIQTQ
;
A
#
# COMPACT_ATOMS: atom_id res chain seq x y z
N MET A 1 -48.74 50.22 -5.20
CA MET A 1 -50.17 50.50 -5.44
C MET A 1 -50.80 50.71 -4.08
N SER A 2 -51.13 51.95 -3.74
CA SER A 2 -51.89 52.22 -2.53
C SER A 2 -53.31 51.69 -2.71
N LEU A 3 -53.74 50.84 -1.80
CA LEU A 3 -55.07 50.27 -1.78
C LEU A 3 -55.96 51.21 -0.96
N ILE A 4 -57.10 51.61 -1.52
CA ILE A 4 -58.04 52.54 -0.88
C ILE A 4 -59.26 51.74 -0.45
N ALA A 5 -59.55 51.75 0.86
CA ALA A 5 -60.76 51.17 1.41
C ALA A 5 -61.87 52.24 1.51
N SER A 6 -63.08 51.90 1.08
CA SER A 6 -64.24 52.80 1.11
C SER A 6 -65.51 52.05 1.52
N ILE A 7 -66.51 52.79 2.02
CA ILE A 7 -67.82 52.24 2.38
C ILE A 7 -68.78 52.41 1.20
N TYR A 8 -69.45 51.31 0.84
CA TYR A 8 -70.50 51.29 -0.18
C TYR A 8 -71.81 50.78 0.43
N ASN A 9 -72.87 51.58 0.28
CA ASN A 9 -74.20 51.24 0.82
C ASN A 9 -75.11 50.84 -0.35
N ASP A 10 -75.64 49.63 -0.31
CA ASP A 10 -76.68 49.19 -1.24
C ASP A 10 -78.03 49.24 -0.52
N THR A 11 -78.83 50.26 -0.83
CA THR A 11 -80.02 50.61 -0.04
C THR A 11 -81.27 50.76 -0.89
N THR A 12 -82.39 50.33 -0.34
CA THR A 12 -83.73 50.57 -0.89
C THR A 12 -84.56 51.37 0.10
N THR A 13 -85.37 52.29 -0.42
CA THR A 13 -86.22 53.16 0.38
C THR A 13 -87.67 52.71 0.25
N ALA A 14 -88.35 52.46 1.37
CA ALA A 14 -89.74 52.05 1.38
C ALA A 14 -90.57 52.96 2.32
N PRO A 15 -91.78 53.38 1.89
CA PRO A 15 -92.71 54.08 2.77
C PRO A 15 -93.32 53.09 3.77
N GLY A 16 -93.37 53.48 5.03
CA GLY A 16 -94.02 52.73 6.10
C GLY A 16 -95.34 53.36 6.56
N LEU A 17 -96.05 52.66 7.44
CA LEU A 17 -97.30 53.15 8.02
C LEU A 17 -97.07 54.44 8.84
N ALA A 18 -98.10 55.30 8.90
CA ALA A 18 -98.10 56.57 9.66
C ALA A 18 -97.05 57.63 9.23
N GLY A 19 -96.58 57.61 7.96
CA GLY A 19 -95.70 58.66 7.42
C GLY A 19 -94.21 58.47 7.69
N TYR A 20 -93.81 57.29 8.18
CA TYR A 20 -92.40 56.92 8.32
C TYR A 20 -91.80 56.51 6.97
N VAL A 21 -90.52 56.81 6.77
CA VAL A 21 -89.71 56.34 5.64
C VAL A 21 -88.55 55.51 6.18
N TYR A 22 -88.41 54.29 5.66
CA TYR A 22 -87.35 53.36 6.04
C TYR A 22 -86.35 53.22 4.89
N VAL A 23 -85.08 53.37 5.20
CA VAL A 23 -83.96 53.02 4.31
C VAL A 23 -83.36 51.74 4.85
N THR A 24 -83.54 50.65 4.12
CA THR A 24 -83.01 49.32 4.47
C THR A 24 -81.98 48.89 3.43
N GLY A 25 -80.93 48.22 3.85
CA GLY A 25 -79.87 47.83 2.94
C GLY A 25 -78.72 47.10 3.61
N THR A 26 -77.72 46.77 2.80
CA THR A 26 -76.48 46.15 3.25
C THR A 26 -75.32 47.10 2.99
N ILE A 27 -74.46 47.27 3.99
CA ILE A 27 -73.26 48.10 3.95
C ILE A 27 -72.04 47.20 3.74
N TYR A 28 -71.22 47.54 2.76
CA TYR A 28 -70.02 46.81 2.38
C TYR A 28 -68.77 47.67 2.57
N ILE A 29 -67.68 47.03 2.99
CA ILE A 29 -66.33 47.56 2.76
C ILE A 29 -65.90 47.14 1.36
N LYS A 30 -65.44 48.08 0.54
CA LYS A 30 -64.92 47.83 -0.81
C LYS A 30 -63.47 48.29 -0.90
N ILE A 31 -62.63 47.46 -1.52
CA ILE A 31 -61.22 47.77 -1.77
C ILE A 31 -61.03 48.13 -3.24
N THR A 32 -60.46 49.29 -3.50
CA THR A 32 -60.13 49.76 -4.85
C THR A 32 -58.67 50.18 -4.98
N ASP A 33 -58.16 50.18 -6.20
CA ASP A 33 -56.89 50.84 -6.53
C ASP A 33 -57.03 52.37 -6.59
N GLU A 34 -55.91 53.07 -6.79
CA GLU A 34 -55.85 54.54 -6.95
C GLU A 34 -56.69 55.08 -8.12
N ASN A 35 -57.10 54.21 -9.05
CA ASN A 35 -57.94 54.55 -10.21
C ASN A 35 -59.41 54.14 -10.02
N GLY A 36 -59.81 53.69 -8.82
CA GLY A 36 -61.18 53.32 -8.47
C GLY A 36 -61.61 51.93 -8.95
N ARG A 37 -60.70 51.08 -9.43
CA ARG A 37 -61.02 49.72 -9.90
C ARG A 37 -61.04 48.73 -8.72
N PRO A 38 -62.01 47.79 -8.64
CA PRO A 38 -62.04 46.78 -7.60
C PRO A 38 -60.78 45.91 -7.62
N THR A 39 -60.17 45.70 -6.46
CA THR A 39 -58.92 44.93 -6.35
C THR A 39 -58.94 44.02 -5.13
N ASN A 40 -58.08 43.01 -5.11
CA ASN A 40 -58.05 42.00 -4.06
C ASN A 40 -57.45 42.57 -2.77
N GLY A 41 -58.24 42.61 -1.70
CA GLY A 41 -57.87 43.06 -0.35
C GLY A 41 -57.45 41.94 0.61
N ASN A 42 -57.20 40.71 0.12
CA ASN A 42 -56.84 39.58 0.97
C ASN A 42 -55.62 39.89 1.86
N GLY A 43 -55.79 39.80 3.17
CA GLY A 43 -54.74 40.09 4.17
C GLY A 43 -54.67 41.54 4.65
N ILE A 44 -55.62 42.40 4.26
CA ILE A 44 -55.76 43.78 4.76
C ILE A 44 -56.74 43.81 5.93
N ILE A 45 -56.35 44.51 6.99
CA ILE A 45 -57.22 44.84 8.11
C ILE A 45 -57.71 46.28 7.89
N VAL A 46 -59.02 46.45 7.83
CA VAL A 46 -59.69 47.75 7.70
C VAL A 46 -60.40 48.07 9.01
N THR A 47 -59.98 49.16 9.64
CA THR A 47 -60.65 49.70 10.83
C THR A 47 -61.73 50.67 10.37
N VAL A 48 -62.98 50.39 10.73
CA VAL A 48 -64.13 51.26 10.45
C VAL A 48 -64.71 51.80 11.74
N GLN A 49 -65.16 53.04 11.70
CA GLN A 49 -65.86 53.71 12.78
C GLN A 49 -67.35 53.62 12.51
N ARG A 50 -68.07 52.88 13.35
CA ARG A 50 -69.52 52.74 13.35
C ARG A 50 -70.13 53.84 14.20
N ASN A 51 -71.04 54.62 13.63
CA ASN A 51 -71.88 55.57 14.34
C ASN A 51 -73.33 55.11 14.26
N ALA A 52 -73.88 54.66 15.38
CA ALA A 52 -75.27 54.28 15.53
C ALA A 52 -75.95 55.24 16.51
N ASP A 53 -76.86 56.07 16.02
CA ASP A 53 -77.65 57.01 16.83
C ASP A 53 -76.81 57.95 17.72
N GLY A 54 -75.61 58.33 17.26
CA GLY A 54 -74.68 59.21 17.96
C GLY A 54 -73.64 58.50 18.82
N GLN A 55 -73.73 57.17 18.99
CA GLN A 55 -72.69 56.37 19.65
C GLN A 55 -71.66 55.86 18.65
N ILE A 56 -70.38 56.13 18.94
CA ILE A 56 -69.26 55.85 18.04
C ILE A 56 -68.39 54.72 18.59
N THR A 57 -68.22 53.65 17.82
CA THR A 57 -67.31 52.53 18.11
C THR A 57 -66.39 52.23 16.93
N ASN A 58 -65.15 51.82 17.18
CA ASN A 58 -64.22 51.37 16.15
C ASN A 58 -64.23 49.84 16.08
N GLU A 59 -64.27 49.30 14.87
CA GLU A 59 -64.35 47.87 14.60
C GLU A 59 -63.35 47.50 13.49
N ASP A 60 -62.62 46.40 13.70
CA ASP A 60 -61.61 45.91 12.75
C ASP A 60 -62.16 44.75 11.92
N TYR A 61 -62.04 44.84 10.60
CA TYR A 61 -62.49 43.83 9.66
C TYR A 61 -61.36 43.35 8.76
N VAL A 62 -61.18 42.03 8.67
CA VAL A 62 -60.29 41.40 7.68
C VAL A 62 -61.10 41.18 6.41
N VAL A 63 -60.72 41.83 5.29
CA VAL A 63 -61.48 41.75 4.04
C VAL A 63 -60.97 40.57 3.18
N PRO A 64 -61.78 39.51 2.97
CA PRO A 64 -61.40 38.40 2.10
C PRO A 64 -61.79 38.73 0.65
N GLY A 65 -60.86 39.27 -0.13
CA GLY A 65 -61.14 39.59 -1.54
C GLY A 65 -61.50 41.06 -1.79
N GLN A 66 -62.44 41.32 -2.69
CA GLN A 66 -62.71 42.67 -3.20
C GLN A 66 -63.70 43.48 -2.36
N ASN A 67 -64.61 42.81 -1.64
CA ASN A 67 -65.58 43.45 -0.76
C ASN A 67 -65.97 42.53 0.41
N LEU A 68 -66.48 43.12 1.50
CA LEU A 68 -67.01 42.40 2.66
C LEU A 68 -68.27 43.10 3.17
N PRO A 69 -69.43 42.41 3.28
CA PRO A 69 -70.60 42.96 3.97
C PRO A 69 -70.32 43.06 5.48
N ILE A 70 -70.53 44.24 6.06
CA ILE A 70 -70.31 44.50 7.50
C ILE A 70 -71.61 44.78 8.28
N TYR A 71 -72.70 45.15 7.59
CA TYR A 71 -73.99 45.36 8.23
C TYR A 71 -75.14 45.11 7.24
N SER A 72 -76.23 44.50 7.69
CA SER A 72 -77.47 44.37 6.91
C SER A 72 -78.67 44.64 7.80
N GLY A 73 -79.55 45.56 7.39
CA GLY A 73 -80.70 45.95 8.20
C GLY A 73 -81.26 47.33 7.85
N THR A 74 -81.94 47.96 8.83
CA THR A 74 -82.44 49.33 8.66
C THR A 74 -81.32 50.32 8.94
N ILE A 75 -80.93 51.08 7.92
CA ILE A 75 -79.83 52.05 7.96
C ILE A 75 -80.34 53.41 8.42
N ASN A 76 -81.54 53.81 8.01
CA ASN A 76 -82.17 55.06 8.46
C ASN A 76 -83.69 54.89 8.60
N ARG A 77 -84.26 55.44 9.66
CA ARG A 77 -85.71 55.62 9.84
C ARG A 77 -86.00 57.08 10.13
N SER A 78 -86.86 57.69 9.32
CA SER A 78 -87.27 59.09 9.48
C SER A 78 -88.78 59.30 9.38
N GLN A 79 -89.31 60.37 9.97
CA GLN A 79 -90.71 60.80 9.87
C GLN A 79 -90.74 62.34 9.83
N ASN A 80 -91.45 62.93 8.86
CA ASN A 80 -91.57 64.39 8.70
C ASN A 80 -90.23 65.17 8.76
N GLY A 81 -89.14 64.59 8.24
CA GLY A 81 -87.81 65.21 8.21
C GLY A 81 -86.95 65.02 9.46
N GLN A 82 -87.46 64.43 10.55
CA GLN A 82 -86.66 64.04 11.71
C GLN A 82 -86.20 62.58 11.60
N VAL A 83 -84.91 62.33 11.82
CA VAL A 83 -84.29 61.00 11.83
C VAL A 83 -84.34 60.44 13.25
N PHE A 84 -84.93 59.26 13.41
CA PHE A 84 -85.10 58.59 14.71
C PHE A 84 -84.04 57.52 14.94
N ASN A 85 -83.63 56.84 13.88
CA ASN A 85 -82.53 55.89 13.92
C ASN A 85 -81.68 56.02 12.66
N SER A 86 -80.36 56.05 12.81
CA SER A 86 -79.38 56.03 11.74
C SER A 86 -78.13 55.25 12.15
N VAL A 87 -77.68 54.37 11.27
CA VAL A 87 -76.37 53.70 11.38
C VAL A 87 -75.52 54.10 10.18
N SER A 88 -74.30 54.58 10.43
CA SER A 88 -73.32 54.92 9.39
C SER A 88 -71.94 54.38 9.73
N TYR A 89 -71.13 54.12 8.71
CA TYR A 89 -69.77 53.63 8.84
C TYR A 89 -68.82 54.53 8.06
N THR A 90 -67.64 54.78 8.61
CA THR A 90 -66.56 55.51 7.93
C THR A 90 -65.24 54.75 8.11
N VAL A 91 -64.40 54.72 7.07
CA VAL A 91 -63.09 54.06 7.15
C VAL A 91 -62.12 54.98 7.88
N VAL A 92 -61.44 54.46 8.90
CA VAL A 92 -60.42 55.19 9.68
C VAL A 92 -59.03 54.87 9.15
N SER A 93 -58.73 53.59 8.93
CA SER A 93 -57.43 53.14 8.41
C SER A 93 -57.53 51.78 7.72
N ALA A 94 -56.61 51.52 6.80
CA ALA A 94 -56.40 50.21 6.20
C ALA A 94 -54.90 49.88 6.18
N SER A 95 -54.49 48.74 6.73
CA SER A 95 -53.09 48.31 6.79
C SER A 95 -52.96 46.81 6.48
N PRO A 96 -51.86 46.37 5.83
CA PRO A 96 -51.56 44.93 5.73
C PRO A 96 -51.31 44.33 7.12
N ALA A 97 -51.81 43.12 7.36
CA ALA A 97 -51.53 42.37 8.57
C ALA A 97 -50.03 42.02 8.65
N ALA A 98 -49.37 42.30 9.78
CA ALA A 98 -47.96 41.96 9.96
C ALA A 98 -47.78 40.42 9.95
N ALA A 99 -46.89 39.91 9.10
CA ALA A 99 -46.57 38.49 9.06
C ALA A 99 -45.84 38.07 10.34
N ALA A 100 -46.28 36.98 10.98
CA ALA A 100 -45.56 36.39 12.11
C ALA A 100 -44.17 35.88 11.65
N PRO A 101 -43.10 36.05 12.44
CA PRO A 101 -41.78 35.52 12.09
C PRO A 101 -41.83 33.98 11.99
N PRO A 102 -41.06 33.37 11.07
CA PRO A 102 -41.06 31.92 10.91
C PRO A 102 -40.57 31.23 12.18
N ALA A 103 -41.27 30.19 12.61
CA ALA A 103 -40.87 29.37 13.76
C ALA A 103 -39.53 28.68 13.46
N THR A 104 -38.49 29.02 14.22
CA THR A 104 -37.19 28.33 14.19
C THR A 104 -37.35 26.93 14.78
N THR A 105 -37.43 25.92 13.91
CA THR A 105 -37.43 24.51 14.32
C THR A 105 -35.99 24.03 14.50
N CYS A 106 -35.70 23.51 15.69
CA CYS A 106 -34.41 22.92 16.03
C CYS A 106 -34.33 21.50 15.44
N ASN A 107 -33.60 21.30 14.34
CA ASN A 107 -33.50 20.01 13.66
C ASN A 107 -32.05 19.46 13.57
N VAL A 108 -31.17 19.94 14.45
CA VAL A 108 -29.78 19.54 14.54
C VAL A 108 -29.66 18.09 15.05
N VAL A 109 -29.00 17.22 14.29
CA VAL A 109 -28.76 15.82 14.67
C VAL A 109 -27.39 15.33 14.19
N ILE A 110 -26.75 14.49 15.01
CA ILE A 110 -25.56 13.72 14.60
C ILE A 110 -26.06 12.34 14.15
N ASN A 111 -25.88 12.01 12.86
CA ASN A 111 -26.31 10.74 12.30
C ASN A 111 -25.34 9.61 12.68
N SER A 112 -24.04 9.89 12.60
CA SER A 112 -22.97 8.95 12.98
C SER A 112 -21.63 9.66 13.06
N VAL A 113 -20.67 9.02 13.74
CA VAL A 113 -19.25 9.41 13.68
C VAL A 113 -18.48 8.30 12.97
N SER A 114 -17.83 8.63 11.87
CA SER A 114 -17.00 7.68 11.11
C SER A 114 -15.54 7.79 11.55
N ILE A 115 -14.96 6.68 11.99
CA ILE A 115 -13.53 6.60 12.30
C ILE A 115 -12.78 6.34 10.99
N ILE A 116 -12.05 7.34 10.51
CA ILE A 116 -11.25 7.26 9.28
C ILE A 116 -9.93 6.53 9.56
N GLN A 117 -9.30 6.84 10.69
CA GLN A 117 -8.05 6.24 11.13
C GLN A 117 -8.09 6.03 12.65
N LYS A 118 -7.80 4.81 13.09
CA LYS A 118 -7.54 4.51 14.51
C LYS A 118 -6.14 5.01 14.88
N GLU A 119 -5.92 5.31 16.15
CA GLU A 119 -4.57 5.65 16.61
C GLU A 119 -3.62 4.47 16.30
N SER A 120 -2.44 4.73 15.76
CA SER A 120 -1.55 3.69 15.23
C SER A 120 -0.75 2.97 16.32
N SER A 121 -0.53 3.63 17.45
CA SER A 121 0.03 3.07 18.67
C SER A 121 -0.32 4.00 19.84
N PRO A 122 -0.35 3.52 21.09
CA PRO A 122 -0.70 4.37 22.22
C PRO A 122 0.21 5.62 22.30
N GLY A 123 -0.38 6.81 22.24
CA GLY A 123 0.33 8.09 22.32
C GLY A 123 0.84 8.62 20.97
N ALA A 124 0.58 7.94 19.85
CA ALA A 124 0.96 8.41 18.52
C ALA A 124 0.12 9.62 18.06
N GLN A 125 -1.06 9.83 18.65
CA GLN A 125 -1.95 10.95 18.34
C GLN A 125 -2.14 11.14 16.83
N ASN A 126 -2.47 10.06 16.12
CA ASN A 126 -2.67 10.10 14.67
C ASN A 126 -4.01 9.47 14.24
N GLY A 127 -4.95 9.36 15.18
CA GLY A 127 -6.33 9.02 14.88
C GLY A 127 -7.03 10.13 14.10
N GLN A 128 -7.98 9.75 13.25
CA GLN A 128 -8.77 10.65 12.43
C GLN A 128 -10.23 10.21 12.40
N ILE A 129 -11.14 11.17 12.53
CA ILE A 129 -12.59 10.95 12.47
C ILE A 129 -13.27 11.95 11.54
N THR A 130 -14.49 11.65 11.15
CA THR A 130 -15.41 12.63 10.54
C THR A 130 -16.80 12.49 11.15
N ILE A 131 -17.39 13.62 11.53
CA ILE A 131 -18.72 13.70 12.13
C ILE A 131 -19.76 13.89 11.02
N ASN A 132 -20.66 12.93 10.85
CA ASN A 132 -21.76 13.03 9.90
C ASN A 132 -23.00 13.55 10.63
N ALA A 133 -23.40 14.78 10.31
CA ALA A 133 -24.50 15.47 10.97
C ALA A 133 -25.40 16.20 9.97
N TYR A 134 -26.59 16.56 10.41
CA TYR A 134 -27.57 17.28 9.61
C TYR A 134 -28.20 18.44 10.41
N SER A 135 -28.44 19.55 9.72
CA SER A 135 -29.25 20.69 10.14
C SER A 135 -29.75 21.43 8.91
N SER A 136 -30.83 22.21 9.05
CA SER A 136 -31.27 23.18 8.03
C SER A 136 -30.39 24.44 7.96
N TYR A 137 -29.45 24.59 8.91
CA TYR A 137 -28.54 25.74 9.02
C TYR A 137 -27.07 25.29 9.00
N VAL A 138 -26.15 26.25 8.86
CA VAL A 138 -24.71 25.96 8.82
C VAL A 138 -24.26 25.38 10.16
N LEU A 139 -23.58 24.23 10.10
CA LEU A 139 -23.06 23.51 11.25
C LEU A 139 -21.62 23.90 11.57
N LEU A 140 -21.34 23.94 12.87
CA LEU A 140 -20.02 23.97 13.45
C LEU A 140 -19.82 22.71 14.31
N TYR A 141 -18.59 22.19 14.33
CA TYR A 141 -18.21 20.93 14.96
C TYR A 141 -17.17 21.16 16.05
N SER A 142 -17.21 20.39 17.13
CA SER A 142 -16.27 20.46 18.25
C SER A 142 -16.11 19.10 18.94
N LEU A 143 -14.98 18.90 19.63
CA LEU A 143 -14.73 17.75 20.51
C LEU A 143 -14.61 18.10 21.99
N ASP A 144 -14.53 19.38 22.32
CA ASP A 144 -14.36 19.89 23.68
C ASP A 144 -15.54 20.79 24.14
N ASN A 145 -16.51 21.01 23.26
CA ASN A 145 -17.65 21.92 23.45
C ASN A 145 -17.25 23.39 23.68
N ILE A 146 -16.02 23.76 23.33
CA ILE A 146 -15.47 25.11 23.51
C ILE A 146 -14.98 25.65 22.15
N ASN A 147 -14.12 24.90 21.48
CA ASN A 147 -13.53 25.27 20.20
C ASN A 147 -14.33 24.63 19.06
N PHE A 148 -15.03 25.46 18.30
CA PHE A 148 -15.88 25.06 17.17
C PHE A 148 -15.22 25.38 15.83
N GLN A 149 -15.23 24.43 14.90
CA GLN A 149 -14.68 24.55 13.55
C GLN A 149 -15.73 24.21 12.48
N SER A 150 -15.55 24.69 11.25
CA SER A 150 -16.46 24.40 10.13
C SER A 150 -16.22 23.01 9.50
N SER A 151 -15.01 22.46 9.63
CA SER A 151 -14.68 21.14 9.10
C SER A 151 -15.25 20.03 10.01
N PRO A 152 -15.95 19.02 9.46
CA PRO A 152 -16.42 17.87 10.23
C PRO A 152 -15.30 16.88 10.57
N THR A 153 -14.09 17.08 10.04
CA THR A 153 -12.95 16.17 10.19
C THR A 153 -12.01 16.65 11.28
N PHE A 154 -11.67 15.74 12.20
CA PHE A 154 -10.68 15.96 13.25
C PHE A 154 -9.53 14.96 13.06
N SER A 155 -8.30 15.46 13.11
CA SER A 155 -7.06 14.69 13.01
C SER A 155 -6.23 14.85 14.28
N ASN A 156 -5.16 14.08 14.37
CA ASN A 156 -4.22 14.08 15.51
C ASN A 156 -4.85 13.66 16.84
N LEU A 157 -5.81 12.74 16.81
CA LEU A 157 -6.51 12.26 18.00
C LEU A 157 -5.79 11.05 18.61
N ALA A 158 -5.70 11.02 19.93
CA ALA A 158 -5.29 9.82 20.68
C ALA A 158 -6.43 8.80 20.73
N GLY A 159 -6.14 7.52 20.97
CA GLY A 159 -7.18 6.55 21.30
C GLY A 159 -7.81 6.85 22.66
N GLY A 160 -9.11 6.62 22.78
CA GLY A 160 -9.88 6.93 23.99
C GLY A 160 -11.34 7.32 23.70
N ALA A 161 -12.05 7.69 24.76
CA ALA A 161 -13.43 8.14 24.71
C ALA A 161 -13.53 9.63 24.37
N TYR A 162 -14.42 9.97 23.45
CA TYR A 162 -14.68 11.34 23.00
C TYR A 162 -16.17 11.64 22.93
N ASN A 163 -16.52 12.93 23.01
CA ASN A 163 -17.84 13.43 22.69
C ASN A 163 -17.74 14.37 21.49
N ALA A 164 -18.49 14.06 20.43
CA ALA A 164 -18.72 14.98 19.33
C ALA A 164 -19.79 15.98 19.73
N TYR A 165 -19.55 17.26 19.50
CA TYR A 165 -20.51 18.34 19.66
C TYR A 165 -20.72 19.02 18.33
N ILE A 166 -21.97 19.32 18.00
CA ILE A 166 -22.31 20.17 16.87
C ILE A 166 -23.20 21.31 17.33
N LYS A 167 -23.07 22.46 16.67
CA LYS A 167 -23.92 23.63 16.89
C LYS A 167 -24.24 24.30 15.57
N ASP A 168 -25.47 24.76 15.39
CA ASP A 168 -25.84 25.56 14.22
C ASP A 168 -25.81 27.07 14.49
N THR A 169 -25.97 27.87 13.43
CA THR A 169 -25.98 29.34 13.51
C THR A 169 -27.15 29.92 14.31
N ASN A 170 -28.19 29.13 14.59
CA ASN A 170 -29.35 29.54 15.39
C ASN A 170 -29.22 29.13 16.86
N GLY A 171 -28.12 28.47 17.24
CA GLY A 171 -27.83 28.11 18.62
C GLY A 171 -28.28 26.72 19.04
N CYS A 172 -28.86 25.93 18.13
CA CYS A 172 -29.22 24.54 18.39
C CYS A 172 -27.96 23.66 18.43
N ALA A 173 -27.89 22.73 19.40
CA ALA A 173 -26.74 21.87 19.60
C ALA A 173 -27.13 20.41 19.83
N ALA A 174 -26.25 19.49 19.43
CA ALA A 174 -26.38 18.06 19.69
C ALA A 174 -25.01 17.46 20.07
N SER A 175 -25.03 16.35 20.81
CA SER A 175 -23.82 15.63 21.21
C SER A 175 -23.92 14.13 20.97
N TYR A 176 -22.81 13.49 20.66
CA TYR A 176 -22.72 12.04 20.42
C TYR A 176 -21.43 11.47 21.01
N ALA A 177 -21.55 10.49 21.90
CA ALA A 177 -20.41 9.80 22.51
C ALA A 177 -19.88 8.70 21.59
N PHE A 178 -18.56 8.58 21.45
CA PHE A 178 -17.91 7.54 20.65
C PHE A 178 -16.49 7.25 21.17
N ASP A 179 -15.96 6.08 20.81
CA ASP A 179 -14.60 5.67 21.18
C ASP A 179 -13.71 5.52 19.96
N ILE A 180 -12.49 6.07 20.03
CA ILE A 180 -11.43 5.81 19.06
C ILE A 180 -10.58 4.67 19.60
N GLY A 181 -10.63 3.51 18.93
CA GLY A 181 -9.72 2.41 19.27
C GLY A 181 -8.28 2.75 18.95
N THR A 182 -7.34 2.29 19.78
CA THR A 182 -5.91 2.25 19.44
C THR A 182 -5.62 0.94 18.71
N THR A 183 -5.06 1.02 17.51
CA THR A 183 -4.41 -0.12 16.88
C THR A 183 -3.20 -0.46 17.74
N GLN A 184 -3.24 -1.62 18.41
CA GLN A 184 -2.04 -2.19 18.98
C GLN A 184 -1.18 -2.63 17.78
N ASN A 185 -0.41 -1.70 17.19
CA ASN A 185 0.57 -2.08 16.19
C ASN A 185 1.68 -2.84 16.92
N LEU A 186 1.43 -4.14 17.07
CA LEU A 186 2.36 -5.08 17.67
C LEU A 186 3.63 -5.14 16.81
N LEU A 187 3.52 -4.92 15.48
CA LEU A 187 4.65 -4.93 14.58
C LEU A 187 5.59 -3.75 14.88
N VAL A 188 6.81 -4.08 15.31
CA VAL A 188 7.88 -3.10 15.59
C VAL A 188 8.84 -2.96 14.43
N ASN A 189 9.17 -4.07 13.78
CA ASN A 189 10.10 -4.08 12.67
C ASN A 189 9.74 -5.20 11.69
N ASP A 190 10.00 -4.95 10.43
CA ASP A 190 9.80 -5.83 9.30
C ASP A 190 11.07 -5.85 8.42
N PRO A 191 11.21 -6.75 7.44
CA PRO A 191 12.45 -6.88 6.67
C PRO A 191 12.66 -5.79 5.60
N SER A 192 11.79 -4.77 5.53
CA SER A 192 11.91 -3.70 4.54
C SER A 192 13.05 -2.72 4.83
N VAL A 193 13.52 -2.06 3.77
CA VAL A 193 14.58 -1.05 3.85
C VAL A 193 14.09 0.24 3.19
N ASN A 194 14.15 1.34 3.93
CA ASN A 194 13.83 2.67 3.42
C ASN A 194 15.08 3.33 2.84
N LEU A 195 15.02 3.74 1.56
CA LEU A 195 16.11 4.39 0.82
C LEU A 195 15.98 5.91 0.77
N GLY A 196 14.96 6.50 1.42
CA GLY A 196 14.61 7.90 1.35
C GLY A 196 13.75 8.24 0.12
N GLY A 197 13.14 9.42 0.11
CA GLY A 197 12.30 9.86 -1.01
C GLY A 197 10.99 9.10 -1.22
N GLY A 198 10.57 8.29 -0.24
CA GLY A 198 9.41 7.40 -0.37
C GLY A 198 9.73 6.00 -0.91
N ASN A 199 10.98 5.74 -1.30
CA ASN A 199 11.39 4.45 -1.85
C ASN A 199 11.63 3.43 -0.72
N ILE A 200 10.81 2.38 -0.69
CA ILE A 200 10.88 1.31 0.31
C ILE A 200 11.05 -0.03 -0.40
N SER A 201 12.16 -0.71 -0.16
CA SER A 201 12.40 -2.06 -0.68
C SER A 201 11.78 -3.11 0.23
N ARG A 202 10.86 -3.92 -0.31
CA ARG A 202 10.24 -5.08 0.35
C ARG A 202 10.75 -6.43 -0.20
N TRP A 203 11.90 -6.39 -0.86
CA TRP A 203 12.52 -7.53 -1.52
C TRP A 203 13.64 -8.10 -0.65
N SER A 204 13.53 -9.36 -0.28
CA SER A 204 14.48 -10.02 0.61
C SER A 204 15.19 -11.20 -0.05
N ALA A 205 16.45 -11.40 0.32
CA ALA A 205 17.22 -12.58 -0.04
C ALA A 205 16.70 -13.79 0.76
N ALA A 206 16.22 -14.84 0.09
CA ALA A 206 15.59 -15.97 0.74
C ALA A 206 16.54 -16.74 1.68
N PHE A 207 17.84 -16.75 1.39
CA PHE A 207 18.84 -17.42 2.23
C PHE A 207 19.34 -16.59 3.42
N ASN A 208 18.82 -15.36 3.57
CA ASN A 208 19.07 -14.52 4.72
C ASN A 208 17.88 -14.58 5.71
N PRO A 209 18.08 -14.23 6.99
CA PRO A 209 16.99 -14.23 7.95
C PRO A 209 15.90 -13.21 7.57
N VAL A 210 14.68 -13.70 7.32
CA VAL A 210 13.49 -12.88 7.07
C VAL A 210 12.67 -12.87 8.35
N VAL A 211 12.84 -11.80 9.13
CA VAL A 211 12.34 -11.72 10.51
C VAL A 211 11.35 -10.57 10.63
N PHE A 212 10.17 -10.88 11.17
CA PHE A 212 9.22 -9.89 11.66
C PHE A 212 9.29 -9.86 13.18
N THR A 213 9.38 -8.66 13.75
CA THR A 213 9.45 -8.51 15.20
C THR A 213 8.20 -7.83 15.71
N TYR A 214 7.58 -8.44 16.70
CA TYR A 214 6.42 -7.89 17.37
C TYR A 214 6.75 -7.57 18.83
N GLN A 215 6.09 -6.56 19.41
CA GLN A 215 6.21 -6.20 20.80
C GLN A 215 4.84 -6.21 21.44
N ARG A 216 4.66 -7.12 22.41
CA ARG A 216 3.51 -7.12 23.29
C ARG A 216 3.57 -5.89 24.20
N LYS A 217 2.46 -5.16 24.26
CA LYS A 217 2.21 -4.01 25.12
C LYS A 217 0.79 -4.12 25.65
N ASP A 218 0.60 -4.72 26.83
CA ASP A 218 -0.76 -4.89 27.36
C ASP A 218 -1.35 -3.56 27.84
N PHE A 219 -0.53 -2.75 28.50
CA PHE A 219 -0.93 -1.45 29.04
C PHE A 219 0.10 -0.38 28.70
N ALA A 220 -0.38 0.81 28.35
CA ALA A 220 0.47 2.00 28.24
C ALA A 220 0.47 2.73 29.59
N VAL A 221 1.66 3.11 30.05
CA VAL A 221 1.81 3.95 31.25
C VAL A 221 1.45 5.38 30.89
N THR A 222 0.56 5.98 31.68
CA THR A 222 0.16 7.38 31.52
C THR A 222 0.80 8.27 32.57
N ASN A 223 0.99 7.76 33.79
CA ASN A 223 1.63 8.50 34.86
C ASN A 223 2.31 7.58 35.89
N ILE A 224 3.36 8.08 36.54
CA ILE A 224 4.09 7.38 37.61
C ILE A 224 4.30 8.37 38.76
N PHE A 225 3.89 7.99 39.97
CA PHE A 225 4.08 8.84 41.16
C PHE A 225 4.33 8.02 42.42
N ASN A 226 4.77 8.70 43.47
CA ASN A 226 4.92 8.10 44.79
C ASN A 226 3.55 7.78 45.39
N SER A 227 3.31 6.52 45.76
CA SER A 227 1.99 6.12 46.25
C SER A 227 1.67 6.80 47.58
N SER A 228 0.43 7.27 47.73
CA SER A 228 -0.13 7.71 49.01
C SER A 228 -0.76 6.56 49.82
N ILE A 229 -0.79 5.34 49.25
CA ILE A 229 -1.54 4.19 49.76
C ILE A 229 -0.59 3.12 50.33
N SER A 230 0.60 2.96 49.74
CA SER A 230 1.69 2.16 50.32
C SER A 230 3.04 2.86 50.15
N SER A 231 4.11 2.34 50.76
CA SER A 231 5.47 2.92 50.65
C SER A 231 6.13 2.72 49.27
N GLY A 232 5.32 2.47 48.24
CA GLY A 232 5.73 2.01 46.92
C GLY A 232 5.48 3.02 45.80
N THR A 233 5.74 2.60 44.57
CA THR A 233 5.51 3.41 43.37
C THR A 233 4.18 3.07 42.74
N GLN A 234 3.36 4.08 42.46
CA GLN A 234 2.07 3.93 41.80
C GLN A 234 2.20 4.21 40.29
N PHE A 235 1.69 3.27 39.49
CA PHE A 235 1.56 3.40 38.05
C PHE A 235 0.09 3.60 37.69
N ILE A 236 -0.20 4.59 36.85
CA ILE A 236 -1.49 4.75 36.19
C ILE A 236 -1.34 4.31 34.75
N VAL A 237 -2.32 3.55 34.27
CA VAL A 237 -2.33 3.02 32.92
C VAL A 237 -3.59 3.44 32.17
N ASN A 238 -3.58 3.22 30.85
CA ASN A 238 -4.64 3.62 29.93
C ASN A 238 -5.87 2.69 29.88
N ALA A 239 -5.97 1.69 30.77
CA ALA A 239 -7.07 0.72 30.77
C ALA A 239 -7.40 0.22 32.19
N ASP A 240 -8.53 -0.48 32.32
CA ASP A 240 -8.91 -1.12 33.59
C ASP A 240 -7.96 -2.27 33.93
N THR A 241 -7.43 -2.23 35.16
CA THR A 241 -6.51 -3.21 35.75
C THR A 241 -7.15 -4.02 36.87
N SER A 242 -8.48 -3.95 37.04
CA SER A 242 -9.23 -4.64 38.09
C SER A 242 -8.99 -6.15 38.18
N SER A 243 -8.55 -6.79 37.10
CA SER A 243 -8.19 -8.20 37.05
C SER A 243 -6.83 -8.55 37.67
N ILE A 244 -5.95 -7.56 37.87
CA ILE A 244 -4.63 -7.74 38.48
C ILE A 244 -4.79 -7.89 39.99
N LYS A 245 -4.11 -8.87 40.58
CA LYS A 245 -4.18 -9.16 42.02
C LYS A 245 -2.87 -8.80 42.71
N ALA A 246 -2.96 -8.52 44.02
CA ALA A 246 -1.77 -8.40 44.86
C ALA A 246 -0.94 -9.70 44.79
N GLY A 247 0.36 -9.56 44.56
CA GLY A 247 1.29 -10.68 44.34
C GLY A 247 1.55 -11.04 42.88
N ASP A 248 0.80 -10.49 41.92
CA ASP A 248 1.05 -10.74 40.49
C ASP A 248 2.41 -10.17 40.06
N SER A 249 3.07 -10.87 39.13
CA SER A 249 4.32 -10.41 38.50
C SER A 249 4.03 -9.69 37.19
N VAL A 250 4.51 -8.46 37.07
CA VAL A 250 4.34 -7.59 35.91
C VAL A 250 5.70 -7.16 35.37
N TYR A 251 5.87 -7.20 34.05
CA TYR A 251 7.04 -6.63 33.40
C TYR A 251 6.75 -5.16 33.11
N ILE A 252 7.64 -4.27 33.54
CA ILE A 252 7.53 -2.82 33.36
C ILE A 252 8.73 -2.36 32.53
N ASN A 253 8.44 -1.56 31.51
CA ASN A 253 9.43 -0.80 30.75
C ASN A 253 8.93 0.66 30.67
N ALA A 254 9.26 1.45 31.69
CA ALA A 254 8.87 2.86 31.81
C ALA A 254 9.92 3.65 32.60
N GLY A 255 10.68 4.50 31.90
CA GLY A 255 11.73 5.31 32.51
C GLY A 255 12.79 4.48 33.24
N ALA A 256 12.97 4.73 34.54
CA ALA A 256 13.92 4.02 35.39
C ALA A 256 13.43 2.62 35.83
N TYR A 257 12.16 2.29 35.57
CA TYR A 257 11.59 0.98 35.88
C TYR A 257 11.69 0.07 34.67
N LEU A 258 12.70 -0.80 34.69
CA LEU A 258 12.96 -1.81 33.66
C LEU A 258 13.18 -3.18 34.30
N GLY A 259 12.18 -4.04 34.22
CA GLY A 259 12.27 -5.38 34.80
C GLY A 259 10.94 -5.97 35.22
N VAL A 260 11.01 -7.08 35.95
CA VAL A 260 9.84 -7.75 36.52
C VAL A 260 9.66 -7.29 37.96
N TYR A 261 8.47 -6.79 38.27
CA TYR A 261 8.09 -6.29 39.60
C TYR A 261 6.86 -7.02 40.11
N THR A 262 6.72 -7.06 41.43
CA THR A 262 5.54 -7.65 42.09
C THR A 262 4.56 -6.55 42.47
N VAL A 263 3.29 -6.77 42.12
CA VAL A 263 2.19 -5.87 42.48
C VAL A 263 1.91 -5.99 43.99
N ASP A 264 1.92 -4.84 44.67
CA ASP A 264 1.60 -4.71 46.09
C ASP A 264 0.11 -4.45 46.29
N VAL A 265 -0.39 -3.37 45.67
CA VAL A 265 -1.80 -2.96 45.77
C VAL A 265 -2.37 -2.78 44.36
N PRO A 266 -3.36 -3.58 43.94
CA PRO A 266 -4.06 -3.36 42.68
C PRO A 266 -5.02 -2.17 42.80
N LEU A 267 -5.19 -1.42 41.71
CA LEU A 267 -6.13 -0.30 41.60
C LEU A 267 -7.00 -0.50 40.34
N THR A 268 -8.04 0.33 40.17
CA THR A 268 -8.92 0.27 38.99
C THR A 268 -8.19 0.66 37.70
N ASN A 269 -7.39 1.73 37.70
CA ASN A 269 -6.69 2.22 36.50
C ASN A 269 -5.17 2.19 36.70
N GLY A 270 -4.65 1.22 37.42
CA GLY A 270 -3.25 1.16 37.81
C GLY A 270 -2.94 0.14 38.90
N PHE A 271 -1.73 0.22 39.44
CA PHE A 271 -1.31 -0.58 40.57
C PHE A 271 -0.10 0.04 41.27
N VAL A 272 0.19 -0.41 42.48
CA VAL A 272 1.35 -0.01 43.27
C VAL A 272 2.34 -1.17 43.34
N ILE A 273 3.63 -0.89 43.13
CA ILE A 273 4.72 -1.86 43.35
C ILE A 273 5.48 -1.53 44.63
N LYS A 274 6.08 -2.53 45.29
CA LYS A 274 6.81 -2.34 46.56
C LYS A 274 8.07 -1.48 46.46
N ASN A 275 8.58 -1.25 45.25
CA ASN A 275 9.81 -0.50 45.04
C ASN A 275 9.60 1.00 45.27
N PRO A 276 10.59 1.68 45.87
CA PRO A 276 10.49 3.11 46.17
C PRO A 276 10.39 3.96 44.89
N PHE A 277 9.74 5.11 45.00
CA PHE A 277 9.60 6.05 43.90
C PHE A 277 10.96 6.69 43.54
N MET A 278 11.32 6.62 42.26
CA MET A 278 12.52 7.27 41.71
C MET A 278 12.12 8.56 41.01
N ALA A 279 12.60 9.70 41.51
CA ALA A 279 12.34 11.01 40.92
C ALA A 279 12.97 11.11 39.51
N GLY A 280 12.25 11.73 38.56
CA GLY A 280 12.69 11.89 37.16
C GLY A 280 12.36 10.72 36.22
N SER A 281 11.47 9.81 36.62
CA SER A 281 11.04 8.69 35.79
C SER A 281 10.15 9.14 34.61
N ASN A 282 10.49 8.74 33.38
CA ASN A 282 9.64 8.99 32.21
C ASN A 282 8.26 8.32 32.39
N THR A 283 7.19 9.05 32.10
CA THR A 283 5.81 8.55 32.15
C THR A 283 5.42 7.71 30.93
N ILE A 284 6.25 7.72 29.88
CA ILE A 284 6.01 6.98 28.64
C ILE A 284 6.65 5.60 28.76
N GLY A 285 5.83 4.55 28.64
CA GLY A 285 6.28 3.17 28.73
C GLY A 285 5.15 2.17 28.54
N TYR A 286 5.47 0.89 28.67
CA TYR A 286 4.48 -0.18 28.61
C TYR A 286 4.67 -1.20 29.73
N ILE A 287 3.58 -1.91 30.02
CA ILE A 287 3.52 -2.94 31.04
C ILE A 287 2.90 -4.20 30.43
N ASN A 288 3.48 -5.35 30.77
CA ASN A 288 2.96 -6.67 30.38
C ASN A 288 2.61 -7.49 31.61
N CYS A 289 1.42 -8.09 31.61
CA CYS A 289 0.90 -8.90 32.72
C CYS A 289 0.42 -10.26 32.20
N ASN A 290 1.09 -11.35 32.61
CA ASN A 290 0.72 -12.70 32.19
C ASN A 290 -0.56 -13.22 32.85
N THR A 291 -0.91 -12.73 34.05
CA THR A 291 -2.15 -13.13 34.72
C THR A 291 -3.39 -12.69 33.93
N LEU A 292 -3.33 -11.52 33.26
CA LEU A 292 -4.40 -11.02 32.39
C LEU A 292 -4.54 -11.84 31.10
N ARG A 293 -3.40 -12.13 30.45
CA ARG A 293 -3.33 -12.79 29.15
C ARG A 293 -2.40 -14.00 29.25
N SER A 294 -2.92 -15.07 29.83
CA SER A 294 -2.19 -16.32 29.95
C SER A 294 -2.00 -16.96 28.58
N TYR A 295 -0.88 -17.67 28.38
CA TYR A 295 -0.54 -18.32 27.11
C TYR A 295 -0.57 -17.40 25.88
N TYR A 296 -0.28 -16.11 26.07
CA TYR A 296 -0.25 -15.13 24.99
C TYR A 296 0.63 -15.59 23.82
N LYS A 297 0.09 -15.46 22.61
CA LYS A 297 0.75 -15.80 21.34
C LYS A 297 0.36 -14.77 20.27
N VAL A 298 1.29 -14.51 19.36
CA VAL A 298 1.00 -13.81 18.11
C VAL A 298 0.92 -14.84 17.00
N THR A 299 -0.22 -14.83 16.31
CA THR A 299 -0.48 -15.68 15.16
C THR A 299 -0.29 -14.83 13.91
N THR A 300 0.63 -15.23 13.04
CA THR A 300 0.86 -14.61 11.75
C THR A 300 0.35 -15.52 10.65
N GLN A 301 -0.58 -15.02 9.85
CA GLN A 301 -1.06 -15.63 8.63
C GLN A 301 -0.22 -15.13 7.46
N ILE A 302 0.30 -16.05 6.65
CA ILE A 302 1.07 -15.74 5.45
C ILE A 302 0.29 -16.27 4.25
N ASN A 303 -0.14 -15.36 3.39
CA ASN A 303 -0.80 -15.67 2.12
C ASN A 303 0.24 -15.59 1.01
N PHE A 304 0.36 -16.62 0.19
CA PHE A 304 1.33 -16.69 -0.90
C PHE A 304 0.71 -17.35 -2.12
N GLN A 305 1.28 -17.13 -3.29
CA GLN A 305 0.89 -17.84 -4.51
C GLN A 305 1.79 -19.07 -4.69
N ASP A 306 1.19 -20.21 -4.97
CA ASP A 306 1.95 -21.40 -5.36
C ASP A 306 2.39 -21.35 -6.83
N GLN A 307 3.21 -22.33 -7.24
CA GLN A 307 3.73 -22.40 -8.61
C GLN A 307 2.63 -22.57 -9.68
N ASN A 308 1.41 -22.96 -9.28
CA ASN A 308 0.26 -23.09 -10.16
C ASN A 308 -0.62 -21.81 -10.16
N GLY A 309 -0.19 -20.76 -9.47
CA GLY A 309 -0.92 -19.50 -9.33
C GLY A 309 -2.07 -19.52 -8.32
N ALA A 310 -2.25 -20.62 -7.58
CA ALA A 310 -3.28 -20.71 -6.55
C ALA A 310 -2.81 -20.00 -5.27
N THR A 311 -3.71 -19.23 -4.65
CA THR A 311 -3.41 -18.58 -3.36
C THR A 311 -3.54 -19.60 -2.23
N LYS A 312 -2.47 -19.77 -1.46
CA LYS A 312 -2.41 -20.63 -0.28
C LYS A 312 -2.10 -19.80 0.96
N THR A 313 -2.46 -20.35 2.11
CA THR A 313 -2.31 -19.70 3.40
C THR A 313 -1.63 -20.66 4.37
N ILE A 314 -0.61 -20.17 5.07
CA ILE A 314 -0.01 -20.85 6.22
C ILE A 314 -0.14 -19.98 7.45
N ILE A 315 -0.18 -20.61 8.62
CA ILE A 315 -0.28 -19.94 9.90
C ILE A 315 0.96 -20.28 10.73
N SER A 316 1.66 -19.25 11.21
CA SER A 316 2.75 -19.34 12.15
C SER A 316 2.31 -18.80 13.51
N THR A 317 2.70 -19.47 14.59
CA THR A 317 2.41 -19.05 15.96
C THR A 317 3.71 -18.79 16.69
N ASN A 318 3.89 -17.57 17.19
CA ASN A 318 5.10 -17.14 17.88
C ASN A 318 4.75 -16.63 19.28
N ARG A 319 5.59 -16.94 20.27
CA ARG A 319 5.38 -16.54 21.67
C ARG A 319 6.40 -15.48 22.10
N PRO A 320 6.01 -14.58 23.01
CA PRO A 320 6.92 -13.56 23.52
C PRO A 320 7.97 -14.14 24.46
N ASP A 321 9.10 -13.45 24.52
CA ASP A 321 10.09 -13.60 25.57
C ASP A 321 9.63 -12.94 26.89
N LYS A 322 10.52 -12.88 27.89
CA LYS A 322 10.23 -12.27 29.21
C LYS A 322 9.92 -10.78 29.14
N THR A 323 10.31 -10.09 28.07
CA THR A 323 10.11 -8.65 27.86
C THR A 323 8.88 -8.34 27.00
N GLY A 324 8.20 -9.37 26.48
CA GLY A 324 7.11 -9.23 25.53
C GLY A 324 7.55 -9.16 24.07
N PHE A 325 8.85 -9.30 23.79
CA PHE A 325 9.40 -9.25 22.44
C PHE A 325 9.19 -10.60 21.74
N ILE A 326 8.74 -10.55 20.50
CA ILE A 326 8.37 -11.72 19.71
C ILE A 326 9.15 -11.65 18.42
N ARG A 327 9.96 -12.67 18.17
CA ARG A 327 10.68 -12.84 16.91
C ARG A 327 10.00 -13.92 16.08
N ALA A 328 9.44 -13.54 14.93
CA ALA A 328 8.85 -14.46 13.97
C ALA A 328 9.77 -14.58 12.75
N ASP A 329 10.43 -15.72 12.63
CA ASP A 329 11.34 -16.03 11.52
C ASP A 329 10.64 -16.92 10.50
N PHE A 330 10.52 -16.44 9.26
CA PHE A 330 9.82 -17.15 8.18
C PHE A 330 10.78 -17.67 7.11
N SER A 331 12.09 -17.53 7.32
CA SER A 331 13.11 -17.84 6.31
C SER A 331 13.00 -19.26 5.73
N SER A 332 12.93 -20.29 6.55
CA SER A 332 12.87 -21.69 6.09
C SER A 332 11.63 -22.00 5.25
N PHE A 333 10.47 -21.46 5.65
CA PHE A 333 9.24 -21.60 4.90
C PHE A 333 9.32 -20.85 3.56
N LEU A 334 9.80 -19.61 3.57
CA LEU A 334 9.95 -18.80 2.36
C LEU A 334 10.95 -19.43 1.39
N GLN A 335 12.05 -20.01 1.88
CA GLN A 335 12.99 -20.79 1.06
C GLN A 335 12.31 -21.98 0.37
N SER A 336 11.38 -22.66 1.06
CA SER A 336 10.67 -23.81 0.48
C SER A 336 9.75 -23.46 -0.69
N LEU A 337 9.39 -22.19 -0.85
CA LEU A 337 8.58 -21.71 -1.98
C LEU A 337 9.39 -21.66 -3.29
N LEU A 338 10.72 -21.57 -3.18
CA LEU A 338 11.60 -21.38 -4.31
C LEU A 338 12.28 -22.70 -4.70
N GLN A 339 12.44 -22.91 -6.00
CA GLN A 339 13.08 -24.11 -6.54
C GLN A 339 13.96 -23.74 -7.74
N PRO A 340 15.19 -24.28 -7.87
CA PRO A 340 16.08 -23.99 -8.99
C PRO A 340 15.67 -24.77 -10.25
N VAL A 341 14.45 -24.55 -10.73
CA VAL A 341 13.90 -25.12 -11.96
C VAL A 341 13.90 -24.04 -13.04
N ASP A 342 14.39 -24.35 -14.23
CA ASP A 342 14.33 -23.44 -15.37
C ASP A 342 13.32 -24.01 -16.38
N ASN A 343 12.23 -23.28 -16.56
CA ASN A 343 11.17 -23.59 -17.53
C ASN A 343 11.24 -22.66 -18.75
N SER A 344 12.30 -21.88 -18.90
CA SER A 344 12.48 -21.00 -20.06
C SER A 344 12.72 -21.82 -21.32
N ASP A 345 11.99 -21.48 -22.38
CA ASP A 345 12.16 -22.02 -23.73
C ASP A 345 13.04 -21.13 -24.61
N TYR A 346 13.57 -20.02 -24.06
CA TYR A 346 14.41 -19.03 -24.74
C TYR A 346 13.75 -18.33 -25.93
N THR A 347 12.42 -18.39 -26.06
CA THR A 347 11.68 -17.72 -27.14
C THR A 347 11.28 -16.30 -26.79
N GLN A 348 11.08 -16.03 -25.49
CA GLN A 348 10.64 -14.73 -24.98
C GLN A 348 11.84 -13.84 -24.68
N VAL A 349 11.80 -12.59 -25.15
CA VAL A 349 12.85 -11.59 -24.82
C VAL A 349 12.89 -11.28 -23.33
N ASN A 350 11.72 -11.24 -22.69
CA ASN A 350 11.58 -11.02 -21.26
C ASN A 350 10.86 -12.22 -20.65
N TYR A 351 11.56 -12.99 -19.81
CA TYR A 351 11.01 -14.19 -19.18
C TYR A 351 10.96 -14.02 -17.67
N ARG A 352 9.83 -14.32 -17.03
CA ARG A 352 9.71 -14.30 -15.57
C ARG A 352 10.07 -15.64 -14.95
N ASP A 353 11.06 -15.65 -14.05
CA ASP A 353 11.37 -16.83 -13.25
C ASP A 353 10.44 -16.92 -12.03
N THR A 354 9.35 -17.65 -12.22
CA THR A 354 8.39 -17.97 -11.14
C THR A 354 8.93 -18.97 -10.12
N SER A 355 10.04 -19.64 -10.44
CA SER A 355 10.70 -20.63 -9.60
C SER A 355 11.76 -20.02 -8.68
N LEU A 356 12.36 -18.89 -9.09
CA LEU A 356 13.42 -18.18 -8.36
C LEU A 356 12.91 -16.94 -7.61
N SER A 357 11.63 -16.57 -7.77
CA SER A 357 11.02 -15.47 -7.03
C SER A 357 9.60 -15.79 -6.61
N ALA A 358 9.20 -15.28 -5.43
CA ALA A 358 7.85 -15.46 -4.91
C ALA A 358 7.38 -14.20 -4.16
N SER A 359 6.07 -14.02 -4.10
CA SER A 359 5.41 -12.93 -3.36
C SER A 359 4.53 -13.48 -2.25
N TYR A 360 4.46 -12.75 -1.14
CA TYR A 360 3.64 -13.11 0.01
C TYR A 360 3.07 -11.86 0.70
N GLN A 361 1.92 -12.02 1.34
CA GLN A 361 1.26 -11.02 2.17
C GLN A 361 1.09 -11.57 3.57
N LEU A 362 1.10 -10.69 4.57
CA LEU A 362 0.95 -11.11 5.95
C LEU A 362 -0.23 -10.40 6.61
N ALA A 363 -0.88 -11.14 7.50
CA ALA A 363 -1.76 -10.58 8.52
C ALA A 363 -1.34 -11.16 9.87
N TYR A 364 -1.51 -10.41 10.94
CA TYR A 364 -1.22 -10.89 12.29
C TYR A 364 -2.38 -10.63 13.24
N ARG A 365 -2.46 -11.42 14.29
CA ARG A 365 -3.38 -11.20 15.41
C ARG A 365 -2.76 -11.67 16.71
N GLU A 366 -3.19 -11.10 17.81
CA GLU A 366 -2.89 -11.60 19.13
C GLU A 366 -3.98 -12.57 19.60
N SER A 367 -3.57 -13.60 20.32
CA SER A 367 -4.47 -14.55 20.97
C SER A 367 -3.96 -14.86 22.37
N TRP A 368 -4.87 -15.01 23.33
CA TRP A 368 -4.55 -15.34 24.71
C TRP A 368 -5.68 -16.14 25.35
N THR A 369 -5.38 -16.75 26.49
CA THR A 369 -6.37 -17.41 27.34
C THR A 369 -6.78 -16.46 28.45
N ASP A 370 -8.09 -16.22 28.59
CA ASP A 370 -8.64 -15.41 29.66
C ASP A 370 -8.66 -16.15 31.02
N ALA A 371 -9.05 -15.46 32.09
CA ALA A 371 -9.16 -16.04 33.43
C ALA A 371 -10.21 -17.17 33.51
N ALA A 372 -11.19 -17.19 32.60
CA ALA A 372 -12.19 -18.24 32.47
C ALA A 372 -11.73 -19.42 31.61
N LYS A 373 -10.47 -19.42 31.16
CA LYS A 373 -9.82 -20.42 30.29
C LYS A 373 -10.38 -20.46 28.86
N ASN A 374 -11.06 -19.41 28.40
CA ASN A 374 -11.48 -19.30 27.00
C ASN A 374 -10.37 -18.65 26.17
N GLU A 375 -10.23 -19.09 24.92
CA GLU A 375 -9.30 -18.48 23.96
C GLU A 375 -9.94 -17.22 23.36
N GLN A 376 -9.31 -16.09 23.64
CA GLN A 376 -9.62 -14.80 23.05
C GLN A 376 -8.66 -14.54 21.89
N SER A 377 -9.16 -13.96 20.79
CA SER A 377 -8.34 -13.56 19.65
C SER A 377 -8.78 -12.20 19.14
N SER A 378 -7.81 -11.33 18.85
CA SER A 378 -8.10 -10.07 18.18
C SER A 378 -8.52 -10.30 16.73
N ALA A 379 -9.10 -9.26 16.12
CA ALA A 379 -9.25 -9.20 14.68
C ALA A 379 -7.87 -9.31 13.99
N TRP A 380 -7.86 -9.80 12.76
CA TRP A 380 -6.67 -9.81 11.92
C TRP A 380 -6.27 -8.39 11.52
N VAL A 381 -5.00 -8.06 11.69
CA VAL A 381 -4.36 -6.84 11.21
C VAL A 381 -3.57 -7.19 9.97
N SER A 382 -4.04 -6.75 8.80
CA SER A 382 -3.36 -6.96 7.53
C SER A 382 -2.21 -5.97 7.35
N ILE A 383 -1.06 -6.45 6.89
CA ILE A 383 0.02 -5.57 6.42
C ILE A 383 -0.32 -5.14 5.00
N GLY A 384 -0.43 -3.83 4.78
CA GLY A 384 -1.05 -3.28 3.56
C GLY A 384 -0.30 -3.54 2.26
N ASN A 385 1.00 -3.85 2.30
CA ASN A 385 1.83 -4.08 1.11
C ASN A 385 2.35 -5.52 1.06
N PRO A 386 2.43 -6.15 -0.12
CA PRO A 386 3.08 -7.44 -0.30
C PRO A 386 4.60 -7.34 -0.10
N PHE A 387 5.19 -8.47 0.25
CA PHE A 387 6.63 -8.68 0.32
C PHE A 387 7.06 -9.68 -0.74
N TYR A 388 8.34 -9.60 -1.10
CA TYR A 388 8.91 -10.41 -2.17
C TYR A 388 10.19 -11.09 -1.69
N ILE A 389 10.43 -12.29 -2.19
CA ILE A 389 11.68 -13.01 -2.00
C ILE A 389 12.28 -13.40 -3.34
N THR A 390 13.60 -13.40 -3.39
CA THR A 390 14.39 -13.93 -4.50
C THR A 390 15.28 -15.04 -3.98
N TYR A 391 15.62 -15.99 -4.86
CA TYR A 391 16.55 -17.09 -4.58
C TYR A 391 17.99 -16.57 -4.45
N SER A 392 18.26 -15.70 -3.48
CA SER A 392 19.54 -15.02 -3.33
C SER A 392 20.08 -15.16 -1.92
N ALA A 393 21.40 -15.05 -1.81
CA ALA A 393 22.17 -15.09 -0.58
C ALA A 393 23.08 -13.86 -0.52
N LYS A 394 22.85 -13.00 0.47
CA LYS A 394 23.56 -11.74 0.67
C LYS A 394 24.59 -11.85 1.78
N GLN A 395 25.77 -11.25 1.58
CA GLN A 395 26.82 -11.25 2.60
C GLN A 395 26.36 -10.43 3.82
N LEU A 396 26.72 -10.88 5.02
CA LEU A 396 26.28 -10.27 6.27
C LEU A 396 26.76 -8.81 6.46
N GLY A 397 27.75 -8.36 5.68
CA GLY A 397 28.30 -7.01 5.69
C GLY A 397 27.83 -6.08 4.57
N ASP A 398 26.88 -6.50 3.73
CA ASP A 398 26.32 -5.64 2.68
C ASP A 398 25.56 -4.45 3.29
N GLN A 399 25.57 -3.30 2.60
CA GLN A 399 24.99 -2.03 3.05
C GLN A 399 23.52 -2.15 3.52
N HIS A 400 22.75 -3.05 2.93
CA HIS A 400 21.34 -3.27 3.22
C HIS A 400 21.07 -4.64 3.86
N GLY A 401 22.11 -5.29 4.39
CA GLY A 401 22.03 -6.61 5.01
C GLY A 401 21.45 -7.67 4.07
N GLY A 402 20.42 -8.38 4.52
CA GLY A 402 19.73 -9.42 3.74
C GLY A 402 18.70 -8.92 2.74
N ASN A 403 18.54 -7.61 2.56
CA ASN A 403 17.56 -7.02 1.64
C ASN A 403 18.17 -6.83 0.23
N MET A 404 17.34 -6.95 -0.81
CA MET A 404 17.72 -6.81 -2.21
C MET A 404 17.64 -5.35 -2.73
N ALA A 405 17.53 -4.36 -1.85
CA ALA A 405 17.34 -2.94 -2.16
C ALA A 405 18.25 -2.40 -3.28
N ALA A 406 19.51 -2.85 -3.36
CA ALA A 406 20.45 -2.43 -4.40
C ALA A 406 20.08 -2.87 -5.83
N TYR A 407 19.13 -3.79 -5.99
CA TYR A 407 18.67 -4.37 -7.26
C TYR A 407 17.20 -4.06 -7.55
N VAL A 408 16.51 -3.36 -6.65
CA VAL A 408 15.09 -3.02 -6.81
C VAL A 408 14.98 -1.70 -7.56
N PRO A 409 14.41 -1.68 -8.78
CA PRO A 409 14.22 -0.43 -9.49
C PRO A 409 13.07 0.37 -8.88
N PHE A 410 13.25 1.69 -8.81
CA PHE A 410 12.21 2.64 -8.40
C PHE A 410 11.92 3.58 -9.56
N LYS A 411 10.69 4.08 -9.64
CA LYS A 411 10.26 5.00 -10.71
C LYS A 411 11.09 6.29 -10.70
N THR A 412 11.39 6.79 -9.52
CA THR A 412 12.18 8.01 -9.29
C THR A 412 13.20 7.78 -8.19
N VAL A 413 14.44 8.22 -8.41
CA VAL A 413 15.51 8.16 -7.43
C VAL A 413 16.07 9.56 -7.19
N ILE A 414 16.54 9.81 -5.96
CA ILE A 414 17.13 11.11 -5.60
C ILE A 414 18.59 11.17 -6.07
N ASN A 415 19.28 10.04 -6.07
CA ASN A 415 20.68 9.93 -6.47
C ASN A 415 20.85 8.81 -7.53
N PRO A 416 21.60 9.04 -8.62
CA PRO A 416 21.90 8.01 -9.61
C PRO A 416 22.51 6.72 -9.04
N ASN A 417 23.24 6.80 -7.92
CA ASN A 417 23.80 5.61 -7.25
C ASN A 417 22.73 4.70 -6.60
N GLN A 418 21.49 5.18 -6.47
CA GLN A 418 20.34 4.40 -5.98
C GLN A 418 19.60 3.67 -7.11
N LEU A 419 19.99 3.88 -8.38
CA LEU A 419 19.46 3.09 -9.48
C LEU A 419 19.77 1.62 -9.25
N ALA A 420 18.86 0.75 -9.67
CA ALA A 420 19.00 -0.68 -9.47
C ALA A 420 20.18 -1.26 -10.25
N LYS A 421 20.95 -2.12 -9.60
CA LYS A 421 21.93 -2.95 -10.29
C LYS A 421 21.23 -4.11 -10.99
N TRP A 422 21.87 -4.62 -12.04
CA TRP A 422 21.46 -5.87 -12.66
C TRP A 422 21.73 -7.04 -11.71
N VAL A 423 20.86 -8.06 -11.74
CA VAL A 423 20.97 -9.24 -10.89
C VAL A 423 21.97 -10.18 -11.56
N THR A 424 23.26 -9.95 -11.28
CA THR A 424 24.38 -10.79 -11.70
C THR A 424 25.50 -10.70 -10.66
N ASP A 425 26.32 -11.75 -10.57
CA ASP A 425 27.50 -11.76 -9.70
C ASP A 425 28.75 -11.20 -10.41
N PHE A 426 28.70 -11.10 -11.74
CA PHE A 426 29.79 -10.56 -12.54
C PHE A 426 29.69 -9.04 -12.63
N ALA A 427 30.81 -8.36 -12.39
CA ALA A 427 30.89 -6.93 -12.68
C ALA A 427 30.82 -6.67 -14.21
N GLU A 428 31.39 -7.57 -15.01
CA GLU A 428 31.40 -7.53 -16.48
C GLU A 428 31.10 -8.93 -17.04
N PRO A 429 29.81 -9.32 -17.14
CA PRO A 429 29.44 -10.60 -17.72
C PRO A 429 29.89 -10.67 -19.19
N ALA A 430 30.09 -11.89 -19.69
CA ALA A 430 30.51 -12.15 -21.06
C ALA A 430 29.38 -12.78 -21.87
N TYR A 431 29.04 -12.15 -22.99
CA TYR A 431 28.17 -12.69 -24.03
C TYR A 431 29.04 -13.43 -25.05
N SER A 432 28.80 -14.72 -25.25
CA SER A 432 29.49 -15.50 -26.29
C SER A 432 28.58 -15.68 -27.51
N THR A 433 29.05 -15.23 -28.67
CA THR A 433 28.30 -15.30 -29.93
C THR A 433 27.96 -16.76 -30.27
N GLY A 434 26.67 -17.02 -30.54
CA GLY A 434 26.16 -18.37 -30.82
C GLY A 434 25.72 -19.17 -29.58
N TYR A 435 25.90 -18.62 -28.37
CA TYR A 435 25.44 -19.23 -27.13
C TYR A 435 24.25 -18.43 -26.53
N PRO A 436 23.32 -19.09 -25.83
CA PRO A 436 22.24 -18.40 -25.14
C PRO A 436 22.78 -17.57 -23.98
N PHE A 437 22.31 -16.33 -23.87
CA PHE A 437 22.67 -15.40 -22.80
C PHE A 437 21.46 -14.59 -22.37
N ASP A 438 21.24 -14.52 -21.06
CA ASP A 438 20.32 -13.61 -20.44
C ASP A 438 20.92 -12.97 -19.19
N ILE A 439 20.31 -11.86 -18.78
CA ILE A 439 20.69 -11.15 -17.57
C ILE A 439 19.46 -10.85 -16.71
N GLY A 440 19.58 -11.07 -15.41
CA GLY A 440 18.48 -10.91 -14.46
C GLY A 440 18.23 -9.46 -14.06
N PHE A 441 16.97 -9.09 -13.85
CA PHE A 441 16.55 -7.85 -13.22
C PHE A 441 15.26 -8.06 -12.41
N ILE A 442 15.00 -7.21 -11.43
CA ILE A 442 13.76 -7.25 -10.64
C ILE A 442 12.73 -6.34 -11.31
N TYR A 443 11.53 -6.86 -11.60
CA TYR A 443 10.37 -6.04 -11.94
C TYR A 443 9.61 -5.73 -10.65
N SER A 444 9.79 -4.51 -10.14
CA SER A 444 9.22 -4.06 -8.86
C SER A 444 7.79 -3.53 -9.00
N GLU A 445 7.12 -3.36 -7.86
CA GLU A 445 5.78 -2.78 -7.76
C GLU A 445 5.68 -1.36 -8.34
N ASP A 446 6.77 -0.59 -8.27
CA ASP A 446 6.85 0.79 -8.75
C ASP A 446 6.87 0.91 -10.27
N LEU A 447 7.22 -0.18 -10.96
CA LEU A 447 7.29 -0.23 -12.42
C LEU A 447 5.99 -0.70 -13.08
N ILE A 448 4.95 -1.01 -12.30
CA ILE A 448 3.67 -1.46 -12.84
C ILE A 448 3.05 -0.35 -13.68
N GLY A 449 2.64 -0.69 -14.91
CA GLY A 449 1.99 0.24 -15.83
C GLY A 449 2.94 1.21 -16.54
N LEU A 450 4.26 1.05 -16.38
CA LEU A 450 5.26 1.78 -17.17
C LEU A 450 5.65 0.96 -18.41
N ASP A 451 5.78 1.65 -19.55
CA ASP A 451 6.31 1.07 -20.78
C ASP A 451 7.83 1.01 -20.69
N LEU A 452 8.33 -0.12 -20.16
CA LEU A 452 9.75 -0.38 -20.04
C LEU A 452 10.36 -0.75 -21.39
N TYR A 453 11.59 -0.31 -21.60
CA TYR A 453 12.43 -0.73 -22.70
C TYR A 453 13.86 -0.85 -22.22
N TYR A 454 14.65 -1.70 -22.88
CA TYR A 454 16.09 -1.67 -22.68
C TYR A 454 16.74 -0.85 -23.80
N GLU A 455 17.76 -0.10 -23.42
CA GLU A 455 18.67 0.58 -24.33
C GLU A 455 20.00 -0.15 -24.30
N MET A 456 20.48 -0.53 -25.47
CA MET A 456 21.78 -1.14 -25.68
C MET A 456 22.65 -0.19 -26.50
N VAL A 457 23.82 0.17 -25.99
CA VAL A 457 24.81 1.01 -26.69
C VAL A 457 26.06 0.17 -26.94
N MET A 458 26.44 -0.01 -28.20
CA MET A 458 27.61 -0.83 -28.56
C MET A 458 28.90 -0.01 -28.41
N LEU A 459 29.97 -0.65 -27.93
CA LEU A 459 31.25 -0.01 -27.65
C LEU A 459 32.41 -0.73 -28.36
N ASP A 460 33.43 0.04 -28.72
CA ASP A 460 34.70 -0.46 -29.24
C ASP A 460 35.60 -1.05 -28.13
N ALA A 461 36.80 -1.52 -28.52
CA ALA A 461 37.80 -2.05 -27.59
C ALA A 461 38.30 -1.03 -26.53
N ASN A 462 38.15 0.27 -26.80
CA ASN A 462 38.50 1.36 -25.88
C ASN A 462 37.31 1.84 -25.03
N ARG A 463 36.19 1.09 -25.05
CA ARG A 463 34.92 1.41 -24.37
C ARG A 463 34.26 2.70 -24.84
N GLN A 464 34.56 3.15 -26.05
CA GLN A 464 33.90 4.30 -26.67
C GLN A 464 32.68 3.83 -27.46
N PRO A 465 31.56 4.58 -27.43
CA PRO A 465 30.39 4.25 -28.25
C PRO A 465 30.74 4.16 -29.73
N LEU A 466 30.29 3.09 -30.38
CA LEU A 466 30.46 2.94 -31.82
C LEU A 466 29.62 3.98 -32.56
N SER A 467 30.23 4.66 -33.53
CA SER A 467 29.57 5.60 -34.42
C SER A 467 28.83 4.87 -35.54
N GLY A 468 27.54 5.12 -35.73
CA GLY A 468 26.74 4.63 -36.86
C GLY A 468 25.30 4.24 -36.51
N THR A 469 24.59 3.70 -37.50
CA THR A 469 23.16 3.34 -37.42
C THR A 469 22.99 1.84 -37.65
N PRO A 470 22.06 1.14 -36.98
CA PRO A 470 21.53 -0.11 -37.50
C PRO A 470 20.66 0.23 -38.74
N GLY A 471 21.28 0.21 -39.93
CA GLY A 471 20.63 0.58 -41.20
C GLY A 471 20.96 2.01 -41.65
N ASN A 472 21.52 2.14 -42.86
CA ASN A 472 22.10 3.35 -43.45
C ASN A 472 21.25 4.63 -43.32
N VAL A 473 21.60 5.53 -42.40
CA VAL A 473 21.27 6.96 -42.53
C VAL A 473 22.56 7.76 -42.45
N LEU A 474 23.14 8.00 -43.63
CA LEU A 474 24.29 8.87 -43.84
C LEU A 474 23.77 10.26 -44.19
N LEU A 475 24.42 11.32 -43.69
CA LEU A 475 24.15 12.66 -44.19
C LEU A 475 24.64 12.75 -45.62
N LEU A 476 23.71 13.05 -46.52
CA LEU A 476 24.00 13.33 -47.91
C LEU A 476 23.98 14.84 -48.13
N ASN A 477 24.87 15.32 -48.99
CA ASN A 477 24.74 16.63 -49.63
C ASN A 477 23.49 16.63 -50.54
N ASP A 478 23.05 17.81 -50.97
CA ASP A 478 21.91 17.97 -51.89
C ASP A 478 22.11 17.26 -53.25
N ASP A 479 23.35 16.90 -53.59
CA ASP A 479 23.71 16.12 -54.77
C ASP A 479 23.72 14.58 -54.51
N SER A 480 23.22 14.13 -53.35
CA SER A 480 23.25 12.74 -52.91
C SER A 480 24.65 12.14 -52.67
N SER A 481 25.70 12.97 -52.61
CA SER A 481 27.06 12.57 -52.19
C SER A 481 27.22 12.60 -50.66
N TYR A 482 28.11 11.80 -50.10
CA TYR A 482 28.31 11.77 -48.64
C TYR A 482 28.96 13.06 -48.12
N LEU A 483 28.47 13.58 -47.00
CA LEU A 483 29.16 14.64 -46.26
C LEU A 483 30.44 14.08 -45.62
N LEU A 484 31.59 14.64 -45.99
CA LEU A 484 32.91 14.22 -45.51
C LEU A 484 33.56 15.29 -44.61
N GLY A 485 34.26 14.82 -43.57
CA GLY A 485 35.15 15.60 -42.72
C GLY A 485 36.48 15.93 -43.39
N GLN A 486 37.25 16.79 -42.72
CA GLN A 486 38.55 17.29 -43.22
C GLN A 486 39.62 16.19 -43.36
N ASP A 487 39.37 15.02 -42.76
CA ASP A 487 40.14 13.79 -42.81
C ASP A 487 39.55 12.73 -43.76
N ASN A 488 38.58 13.12 -44.62
CA ASN A 488 37.83 12.22 -45.50
C ASN A 488 36.93 11.18 -44.78
N SER A 489 36.72 11.32 -43.47
CA SER A 489 35.75 10.49 -42.74
C SER A 489 34.31 10.93 -43.02
N ARG A 490 33.34 10.02 -43.00
CA ARG A 490 31.92 10.38 -43.23
C ARG A 490 31.34 11.00 -41.96
N PHE A 491 30.62 12.11 -42.06
CA PHE A 491 29.89 12.67 -40.93
C PHE A 491 28.68 11.78 -40.59
N ILE A 492 28.64 11.29 -39.36
CA ILE A 492 27.59 10.42 -38.83
C ILE A 492 26.86 11.19 -37.72
N ILE A 493 25.53 11.33 -37.83
CA ILE A 493 24.66 11.74 -36.72
C ILE A 493 23.96 10.47 -36.21
N ASN A 494 24.64 9.68 -35.35
CA ASN A 494 24.08 8.77 -34.33
C ASN A 494 25.08 7.69 -33.90
N SER A 495 24.87 7.18 -32.68
CA SER A 495 25.57 6.03 -32.08
C SER A 495 24.84 4.72 -32.38
N TYR A 496 25.59 3.62 -32.55
CA TYR A 496 25.02 2.28 -32.68
C TYR A 496 24.31 1.86 -31.39
N GLY A 497 23.01 1.65 -31.47
CA GLY A 497 22.23 1.12 -30.36
C GLY A 497 20.96 0.39 -30.78
N ALA A 498 20.53 -0.54 -29.93
CA ALA A 498 19.27 -1.24 -30.06
C ALA A 498 18.33 -0.80 -28.94
N THR A 499 17.06 -0.56 -29.27
CA THR A 499 16.00 -0.27 -28.31
C THR A 499 14.83 -1.17 -28.60
N GLN A 500 14.35 -1.89 -27.58
CA GLN A 500 13.19 -2.75 -27.72
C GLN A 500 12.31 -2.63 -26.47
N ASN A 501 11.01 -2.49 -26.72
CA ASN A 501 10.01 -2.45 -25.66
C ASN A 501 9.90 -3.83 -25.02
N LEU A 502 9.81 -3.82 -23.69
CA LEU A 502 9.50 -4.98 -22.88
C LEU A 502 7.99 -4.97 -22.66
N THR A 503 7.29 -6.04 -23.02
CA THR A 503 5.89 -6.18 -22.62
C THR A 503 5.81 -6.20 -21.08
N PRO A 504 4.74 -5.64 -20.47
CA PRO A 504 4.58 -5.64 -19.02
C PRO A 504 4.51 -7.07 -18.50
N ASN A 505 5.65 -7.57 -18.04
CA ASN A 505 5.77 -8.93 -17.55
C ASN A 505 5.79 -8.86 -16.03
N GLN A 506 4.76 -9.51 -15.47
CA GLN A 506 4.57 -9.97 -14.11
C GLN A 506 5.71 -9.67 -13.10
N LEU A 507 5.32 -9.09 -11.96
CA LEU A 507 6.19 -8.79 -10.81
C LEU A 507 7.05 -10.00 -10.41
N GLY A 508 8.35 -9.79 -10.21
CA GLY A 508 9.27 -10.88 -9.86
C GLY A 508 10.66 -10.68 -10.41
N LEU A 509 11.47 -11.72 -10.29
CA LEU A 509 12.73 -11.84 -11.01
C LEU A 509 12.42 -12.12 -12.49
N ASN A 510 12.95 -11.27 -13.36
CA ASN A 510 12.84 -11.38 -14.80
C ASN A 510 14.22 -11.53 -15.43
N ARG A 511 14.27 -12.26 -16.54
CA ARG A 511 15.47 -12.49 -17.37
C ARG A 511 15.28 -11.79 -18.70
N LEU A 512 16.23 -10.92 -19.01
CA LEU A 512 16.32 -10.28 -20.31
C LEU A 512 17.23 -11.11 -21.22
N MET A 513 16.63 -11.79 -22.19
CA MET A 513 17.33 -12.51 -23.24
C MET A 513 18.00 -11.53 -24.20
N ILE A 514 19.30 -11.72 -24.45
CA ILE A 514 20.04 -10.94 -25.44
C ILE A 514 20.24 -11.79 -26.69
N ASN A 515 19.50 -11.45 -27.74
CA ASN A 515 19.61 -12.07 -29.07
C ASN A 515 19.78 -10.98 -30.13
N ALA A 516 20.85 -10.20 -30.00
CA ALA A 516 21.21 -9.14 -30.94
C ALA A 516 22.39 -9.58 -31.82
N GLY A 517 22.33 -9.23 -33.10
CA GLY A 517 23.50 -9.34 -33.98
C GLY A 517 24.48 -8.22 -33.66
N PHE A 518 25.71 -8.56 -33.30
CA PHE A 518 26.75 -7.58 -33.00
C PHE A 518 27.64 -7.33 -34.22
N PRO A 519 27.97 -6.07 -34.54
CA PRO A 519 28.96 -5.76 -35.57
C PRO A 519 30.35 -6.21 -35.11
N ARG A 520 31.27 -6.44 -36.06
CA ARG A 520 32.61 -6.97 -35.77
C ARG A 520 33.44 -6.01 -34.91
N GLU A 521 33.14 -4.73 -34.99
CA GLU A 521 33.79 -3.64 -34.27
C GLU A 521 33.33 -3.55 -32.81
N ALA A 522 32.26 -4.24 -32.41
CA ALA A 522 31.75 -4.24 -31.04
C ALA A 522 32.50 -5.25 -30.17
N TYR A 523 33.19 -4.74 -29.16
CA TYR A 523 33.86 -5.54 -28.13
C TYR A 523 33.10 -5.54 -26.81
N TYR A 524 32.29 -4.51 -26.57
CA TYR A 524 31.43 -4.41 -25.39
C TYR A 524 30.08 -3.83 -25.78
N PHE A 525 29.08 -4.00 -24.93
CA PHE A 525 27.86 -3.21 -24.98
C PHE A 525 27.42 -2.78 -23.59
N ASN A 526 26.88 -1.56 -23.51
CA ASN A 526 26.24 -1.02 -22.33
C ASN A 526 24.74 -1.29 -22.39
N LEU A 527 24.17 -1.76 -21.29
CA LEU A 527 22.77 -2.12 -21.15
C LEU A 527 22.14 -1.33 -20.01
N THR A 528 21.03 -0.63 -20.30
CA THR A 528 20.30 0.16 -19.31
C THR A 528 18.80 -0.03 -19.50
N LEU A 529 18.04 -0.26 -18.42
CA LEU A 529 16.59 -0.27 -18.45
C LEU A 529 16.07 1.15 -18.24
N LYS A 530 15.11 1.52 -19.08
CA LYS A 530 14.47 2.84 -19.09
C LYS A 530 12.97 2.71 -19.25
N TYR A 531 12.23 3.73 -18.85
CA TYR A 531 10.85 3.94 -19.26
C TYR A 531 10.70 5.35 -19.79
N LYS A 532 9.64 5.59 -20.55
CA LYS A 532 9.27 6.94 -20.98
C LYS A 532 8.13 7.47 -20.15
N ASP A 533 8.24 8.72 -19.69
CA ASP A 533 7.11 9.39 -19.05
C ASP A 533 6.05 9.83 -20.09
N ALA A 534 4.95 10.41 -19.61
CA ALA A 534 3.87 10.93 -20.48
C ALA A 534 4.35 12.04 -21.45
N GLY A 535 5.48 12.68 -21.15
CA GLY A 535 6.15 13.65 -22.03
C GLY A 535 7.16 13.03 -22.99
N ASN A 536 7.24 11.69 -23.07
CA ASN A 536 8.20 10.93 -23.87
C ASN A 536 9.67 11.15 -23.44
N ASN A 537 9.92 11.65 -22.22
CA ASN A 537 11.27 11.79 -21.69
C ASN A 537 11.76 10.44 -21.13
N PRO A 538 12.99 10.02 -21.46
CA PRO A 538 13.54 8.77 -20.98
C PRO A 538 14.04 8.89 -19.53
N HIS A 539 13.63 7.96 -18.68
CA HIS A 539 14.08 7.83 -17.30
C HIS A 539 14.74 6.47 -17.08
N ALA A 540 15.98 6.45 -16.59
CA ALA A 540 16.68 5.22 -16.25
C ALA A 540 16.19 4.66 -14.91
N VAL A 541 16.01 3.34 -14.86
CA VAL A 541 15.62 2.61 -13.64
C VAL A 541 16.73 1.69 -13.13
N THR A 542 17.67 1.32 -14.02
CA THR A 542 18.88 0.58 -13.65
C THR A 542 20.15 1.38 -13.91
N GLN A 543 21.21 0.97 -13.22
CA GLN A 543 22.58 1.36 -13.55
C GLN A 543 22.97 0.75 -14.90
N THR A 544 23.82 1.45 -15.63
CA THR A 544 24.38 0.93 -16.88
C THR A 544 25.29 -0.27 -16.59
N GLN A 545 24.97 -1.41 -17.19
CA GLN A 545 25.76 -2.62 -17.10
C GLN A 545 26.57 -2.80 -18.38
N THR A 546 27.89 -2.91 -18.24
CA THR A 546 28.77 -3.24 -19.36
C THR A 546 28.88 -4.76 -19.48
N VAL A 547 28.70 -5.28 -20.69
CA VAL A 547 28.81 -6.70 -21.04
C VAL A 547 29.88 -6.84 -22.12
N ARG A 548 30.76 -7.83 -21.96
CA ARG A 548 31.83 -8.13 -22.93
C ARG A 548 31.27 -9.00 -24.06
N ILE A 549 31.67 -8.73 -25.30
CA ILE A 549 31.30 -9.53 -26.46
C ILE A 549 32.47 -10.43 -26.81
N ASP A 550 32.27 -11.74 -26.64
CA ASP A 550 33.19 -12.77 -27.08
C ASP A 550 32.72 -13.32 -28.44
N ASN A 551 33.41 -12.87 -29.49
CA ASN A 551 33.18 -13.29 -30.87
C ASN A 551 34.06 -14.48 -31.29
N THR A 552 34.82 -15.08 -30.38
CA THR A 552 35.66 -16.23 -30.72
C THR A 552 34.79 -17.45 -30.99
N VAL A 553 34.91 -18.06 -32.17
CA VAL A 553 34.24 -19.32 -32.49
C VAL A 553 35.26 -20.43 -32.25
N ASP A 554 35.06 -21.21 -31.20
CA ASP A 554 35.89 -22.38 -30.89
C ASP A 554 34.95 -23.56 -30.61
N ASP A 555 35.09 -24.61 -31.41
CA ASP A 555 34.24 -25.80 -31.42
C ASP A 555 34.42 -26.68 -30.17
N GLN A 556 35.47 -26.47 -29.36
CA GLN A 556 35.74 -27.31 -28.18
C GLN A 556 35.50 -26.61 -26.84
N SER A 557 34.67 -25.56 -26.78
CA SER A 557 34.42 -24.85 -25.52
C SER A 557 33.38 -25.51 -24.61
N VAL A 558 33.59 -25.44 -23.30
CA VAL A 558 32.57 -25.82 -22.29
C VAL A 558 31.82 -24.57 -21.86
N TYR A 559 30.51 -24.54 -22.08
CA TYR A 559 29.64 -23.46 -21.63
C TYR A 559 28.86 -23.87 -20.40
N LEU A 560 29.12 -23.19 -19.28
CA LEU A 560 28.46 -23.43 -18.01
C LEU A 560 27.54 -22.28 -17.65
N ARG A 561 26.46 -22.63 -16.96
CA ARG A 561 25.62 -21.70 -16.23
C ARG A 561 25.28 -22.18 -14.83
N TRP A 562 25.03 -21.26 -13.94
CA TRP A 562 24.67 -21.56 -12.55
C TRP A 562 23.86 -20.43 -11.93
N ILE A 563 23.19 -20.72 -10.81
CA ILE A 563 22.48 -19.70 -10.04
C ILE A 563 23.48 -19.05 -9.09
N GLY A 564 23.60 -17.74 -9.18
CA GLY A 564 24.50 -16.93 -8.38
C GLY A 564 24.04 -16.64 -6.95
N LEU A 565 24.88 -15.92 -6.21
CA LEU A 565 24.54 -15.36 -4.90
C LEU A 565 23.49 -14.25 -5.01
N SER A 566 23.51 -13.48 -6.10
CA SER A 566 22.46 -12.50 -6.43
C SER A 566 21.11 -13.12 -6.80
N GLY A 567 21.08 -14.42 -7.10
CA GLY A 567 19.86 -15.20 -7.34
C GLY A 567 19.33 -15.26 -8.76
N ALA A 568 20.14 -14.88 -9.74
CA ALA A 568 19.87 -15.10 -11.17
C ALA A 568 20.88 -16.07 -11.79
N TRP A 569 20.60 -16.47 -13.02
CA TRP A 569 21.52 -17.28 -13.82
C TRP A 569 22.72 -16.45 -14.27
N ASN A 570 23.91 -16.99 -14.06
CA ASN A 570 25.15 -16.47 -14.61
C ASN A 570 25.72 -17.45 -15.64
N TYR A 571 26.50 -16.94 -16.58
CA TYR A 571 27.04 -17.68 -17.71
C TYR A 571 28.54 -17.48 -17.81
N TYR A 572 29.26 -18.55 -18.16
CA TYR A 572 30.68 -18.46 -18.47
C TYR A 572 31.12 -19.56 -19.44
N ARG A 573 31.96 -19.18 -20.40
CA ARG A 573 32.52 -20.06 -21.41
C ARG A 573 34.00 -20.35 -21.10
N PHE A 574 34.33 -21.62 -20.95
CA PHE A 574 35.70 -22.10 -20.78
C PHE A 574 36.27 -22.50 -22.13
N VAL A 575 37.27 -21.75 -22.61
CA VAL A 575 37.86 -21.92 -23.94
C VAL A 575 39.14 -22.78 -23.90
N TYR A 576 39.98 -22.61 -22.88
CA TYR A 576 41.31 -23.24 -22.82
C TYR A 576 41.42 -24.35 -21.75
N ASN A 577 42.28 -25.34 -22.00
CA ASN A 577 42.73 -26.38 -21.06
C ASN A 577 41.64 -27.21 -20.38
N GLN A 578 41.14 -28.22 -21.11
CA GLN A 578 40.16 -29.20 -20.60
C GLN A 578 40.79 -30.58 -20.46
N GLU A 579 40.72 -31.14 -19.25
CA GLU A 579 41.18 -32.51 -19.00
C GLU A 579 39.97 -33.41 -18.78
N VAL A 580 39.71 -34.33 -19.72
CA VAL A 580 38.70 -35.38 -19.55
C VAL A 580 39.39 -36.64 -19.07
N THR A 581 38.99 -37.13 -17.90
CA THR A 581 39.49 -38.39 -17.32
C THR A 581 38.33 -39.34 -17.11
N LEU A 582 38.55 -40.64 -17.35
CA LEU A 582 37.57 -41.69 -17.13
C LEU A 582 37.85 -42.36 -15.79
N ASP A 583 36.87 -42.36 -14.91
CA ASP A 583 36.92 -43.13 -13.66
C ASP A 583 35.91 -44.29 -13.77
N VAL A 584 36.42 -45.51 -13.66
CA VAL A 584 35.60 -46.71 -13.81
C VAL A 584 35.07 -47.08 -12.43
N GLN A 585 33.77 -46.98 -12.22
CA GLN A 585 33.17 -47.42 -10.96
C GLN A 585 32.94 -48.94 -10.95
N ASN A 586 32.81 -49.49 -9.74
CA ASN A 586 32.70 -50.91 -9.48
C ASN A 586 31.53 -51.54 -10.25
N ALA A 587 31.75 -52.73 -10.81
CA ALA A 587 30.72 -53.49 -11.49
C ALA A 587 29.61 -53.92 -10.51
N VAL A 588 28.35 -53.67 -10.85
CA VAL A 588 27.19 -54.18 -10.12
C VAL A 588 26.73 -55.46 -10.82
N ILE A 589 26.82 -56.58 -10.10
CA ILE A 589 26.27 -57.88 -10.54
C ILE A 589 24.78 -57.88 -10.18
N ILE A 590 23.91 -57.86 -11.18
CA ILE A 590 22.47 -58.06 -10.99
C ILE A 590 22.20 -59.55 -11.22
N LYS A 591 21.72 -60.24 -10.17
CA LYS A 591 21.20 -61.61 -10.28
C LYS A 591 19.70 -61.54 -10.50
N ASN A 592 19.26 -61.80 -11.73
CA ASN A 592 17.84 -61.98 -11.99
C ASN A 592 17.41 -63.38 -11.53
N PHE A 593 16.54 -63.46 -10.53
CA PHE A 593 15.90 -64.72 -10.16
C PHE A 593 14.64 -64.90 -11.01
N VAL A 594 14.63 -65.92 -11.88
CA VAL A 594 13.42 -66.35 -12.60
C VAL A 594 12.62 -67.28 -11.69
N SER A 595 11.32 -67.03 -11.55
CA SER A 595 10.40 -67.73 -10.65
C SER A 595 9.71 -68.95 -11.26
N ASP A 596 10.29 -69.59 -12.27
CA ASP A 596 9.69 -70.76 -12.91
C ASP A 596 10.71 -71.89 -13.08
N TRP A 597 10.55 -72.94 -12.27
CA TRP A 597 11.43 -74.10 -12.20
C TRP A 597 11.06 -75.18 -13.22
N GLU A 598 9.89 -75.08 -13.88
CA GLU A 598 9.42 -76.11 -14.83
C GLU A 598 10.02 -75.97 -16.25
N ASN A 599 10.58 -74.81 -16.61
CA ASN A 599 11.12 -74.57 -17.96
C ASN A 599 12.66 -74.45 -18.04
N GLN A 600 13.38 -74.72 -16.96
CA GLN A 600 14.85 -74.84 -16.92
C GLN A 600 15.62 -73.75 -17.71
N GLN A 601 15.27 -72.48 -17.54
CA GLN A 601 16.03 -71.35 -18.09
C GLN A 601 17.11 -70.90 -17.10
N GLY A 602 18.33 -70.71 -17.59
CA GLY A 602 19.53 -70.45 -16.80
C GLY A 602 19.55 -69.10 -16.09
N ILE A 603 20.42 -69.00 -15.09
CA ILE A 603 20.72 -67.77 -14.35
C ILE A 603 21.41 -66.79 -15.31
N GLU A 604 20.78 -65.66 -15.61
CA GLU A 604 21.46 -64.53 -16.24
C GLU A 604 22.07 -63.63 -15.15
N GLU A 605 23.41 -63.67 -15.05
CA GLU A 605 24.17 -62.68 -14.28
C GLU A 605 24.51 -61.51 -15.20
N VAL A 606 23.80 -60.39 -15.06
CA VAL A 606 24.14 -59.17 -15.81
C VAL A 606 25.21 -58.41 -15.01
N ILE A 607 26.42 -58.35 -15.55
CA ILE A 607 27.49 -57.52 -15.00
C ILE A 607 27.37 -56.14 -15.64
N SER A 608 26.78 -55.21 -14.91
CA SER A 608 26.74 -53.81 -15.34
C SER A 608 27.98 -53.08 -14.84
N LYS A 609 28.74 -52.47 -15.74
CA LYS A 609 29.85 -51.57 -15.41
C LYS A 609 29.46 -50.17 -15.80
N SER A 610 29.46 -49.24 -14.84
CA SER A 610 29.26 -47.82 -15.08
C SER A 610 30.61 -47.10 -14.97
N ALA A 611 30.94 -46.26 -15.96
CA ALA A 611 32.05 -45.32 -15.84
C ALA A 611 31.51 -43.90 -15.71
N GLY A 612 32.04 -43.16 -14.76
CA GLY A 612 31.82 -41.72 -14.63
C GLY A 612 32.98 -40.99 -15.31
N GLN A 613 32.70 -40.18 -16.33
CA GLN A 613 33.69 -39.25 -16.85
C GLN A 613 33.81 -38.05 -15.91
N LYS A 614 35.04 -37.63 -15.62
CA LYS A 614 35.35 -36.37 -14.94
C LYS A 614 35.93 -35.41 -15.95
N MET A 615 35.51 -34.16 -15.90
CA MET A 615 36.04 -33.11 -16.74
C MET A 615 36.54 -31.98 -15.85
N LYS A 616 37.80 -31.61 -16.03
CA LYS A 616 38.41 -30.43 -15.39
C LYS A 616 38.45 -29.31 -16.42
N VAL A 617 37.89 -28.16 -16.06
CA VAL A 617 37.96 -26.94 -16.87
C VAL A 617 38.82 -25.91 -16.16
N MET A 618 39.56 -25.13 -16.94
CA MET A 618 40.43 -24.07 -16.43
C MET A 618 40.15 -22.75 -17.16
N ALA A 619 40.31 -21.64 -16.45
CA ALA A 619 40.30 -20.29 -17.00
C ALA A 619 41.53 -19.57 -16.45
N GLU A 620 42.30 -18.97 -17.35
CA GLU A 620 43.55 -18.25 -17.04
C GLU A 620 43.36 -16.77 -17.35
N ASP A 621 44.27 -15.93 -16.87
CA ASP A 621 44.27 -14.46 -17.10
C ASP A 621 43.01 -13.72 -16.65
N LEU A 622 42.37 -14.21 -15.58
CA LEU A 622 41.16 -13.60 -15.03
C LEU A 622 41.45 -12.33 -14.24
N SER A 623 40.56 -11.34 -14.36
CA SER A 623 40.54 -10.17 -13.49
C SER A 623 40.02 -10.52 -12.09
N VAL A 624 40.37 -9.70 -11.08
CA VAL A 624 39.83 -9.85 -9.70
C VAL A 624 38.30 -9.88 -9.68
N ALA A 625 37.64 -9.13 -10.56
CA ALA A 625 36.20 -9.05 -10.64
C ALA A 625 35.58 -10.33 -11.22
N ASP A 626 36.23 -10.94 -12.22
CA ASP A 626 35.76 -12.17 -12.87
C ASP A 626 35.81 -13.37 -11.94
N ILE A 627 36.86 -13.47 -11.12
CA ILE A 627 37.01 -14.55 -10.13
C ILE A 627 35.89 -14.49 -9.11
N LYS A 628 35.51 -13.29 -8.64
CA LYS A 628 34.41 -13.15 -7.68
C LYS A 628 33.09 -13.68 -8.24
N GLY A 629 32.84 -13.44 -9.53
CA GLY A 629 31.68 -14.03 -10.22
C GLY A 629 31.79 -15.57 -10.33
N LEU A 630 32.97 -16.09 -10.66
CA LEU A 630 33.23 -17.53 -10.74
C LEU A 630 33.21 -18.24 -9.38
N GLN A 631 33.57 -17.56 -8.29
CA GLN A 631 33.49 -18.08 -6.92
C GLN A 631 32.07 -18.46 -6.52
N ALA A 632 31.06 -17.75 -7.06
CA ALA A 632 29.66 -18.04 -6.78
C ALA A 632 29.24 -19.45 -7.25
N VAL A 633 29.92 -20.02 -8.25
CA VAL A 633 29.70 -21.39 -8.76
C VAL A 633 29.72 -22.42 -7.62
N LYS A 634 30.62 -22.25 -6.64
CA LYS A 634 30.81 -23.18 -5.52
C LYS A 634 29.58 -23.26 -4.61
N TYR A 635 28.86 -22.15 -4.48
CA TYR A 635 27.69 -22.02 -3.63
C TYR A 635 26.37 -22.22 -4.40
N SER A 636 26.47 -22.44 -5.71
CA SER A 636 25.29 -22.64 -6.54
C SER A 636 24.59 -23.95 -6.16
N PRO A 637 23.25 -23.94 -6.01
CA PRO A 637 22.49 -25.17 -5.83
C PRO A 637 22.46 -26.03 -7.11
N LYS A 638 22.73 -25.44 -8.27
CA LYS A 638 22.52 -26.06 -9.57
C LYS A 638 23.47 -25.47 -10.60
N VAL A 639 24.23 -26.36 -11.22
CA VAL A 639 25.18 -26.00 -12.29
C VAL A 639 24.83 -26.85 -13.50
N GLN A 640 24.79 -26.20 -14.66
CA GLN A 640 24.40 -26.84 -15.90
C GLN A 640 25.40 -26.53 -17.00
N MET A 641 25.66 -27.55 -17.81
CA MET A 641 26.48 -27.49 -19.00
C MET A 641 25.59 -27.50 -20.24
N LEU A 642 25.91 -26.68 -21.24
CA LEU A 642 25.21 -26.70 -22.52
C LEU A 642 25.60 -27.96 -23.30
N ILE A 643 24.60 -28.74 -23.72
CA ILE A 643 24.82 -29.97 -24.51
C ILE A 643 24.27 -29.88 -25.93
N ASN A 644 23.37 -28.93 -26.19
CA ASN A 644 22.88 -28.63 -27.52
C ASN A 644 22.49 -27.16 -27.60
N SER A 645 22.84 -26.50 -28.70
CA SER A 645 22.49 -25.09 -28.94
C SER A 645 21.18 -24.94 -29.70
N ASN A 646 20.72 -25.96 -30.44
CA ASN A 646 19.45 -25.90 -31.17
C ASN A 646 18.73 -27.26 -31.28
N PRO A 647 17.61 -27.49 -30.57
CA PRO A 647 17.07 -26.64 -29.51
C PRO A 647 18.03 -26.59 -28.30
N ILE A 648 18.00 -25.48 -27.57
CA ILE A 648 18.84 -25.27 -26.39
C ILE A 648 18.53 -26.37 -25.36
N LYS A 649 19.55 -27.15 -25.00
CA LYS A 649 19.44 -28.19 -23.97
C LYS A 649 20.58 -28.05 -22.97
N TRP A 650 20.20 -28.09 -21.71
CA TRP A 650 21.10 -28.00 -20.57
C TRP A 650 21.13 -29.33 -19.81
N GLN A 651 22.33 -29.75 -19.42
CA GLN A 651 22.54 -30.94 -18.59
C GLN A 651 23.08 -30.52 -17.23
N THR A 652 22.45 -30.99 -16.15
CA THR A 652 22.95 -30.74 -14.79
C THR A 652 24.25 -31.50 -14.57
N VAL A 653 25.27 -30.80 -14.07
CA VAL A 653 26.60 -31.37 -13.74
C VAL A 653 26.86 -31.23 -12.23
N VAL A 654 27.59 -32.19 -11.67
CA VAL A 654 27.95 -32.18 -10.24
C VAL A 654 29.39 -31.72 -10.08
N LEU A 655 29.60 -30.61 -9.39
CA LEU A 655 30.93 -30.07 -9.12
C LEU A 655 31.62 -30.81 -7.98
N ASN A 656 32.90 -31.11 -8.17
CA ASN A 656 33.77 -31.56 -7.10
C ASN A 656 34.45 -30.35 -6.43
N THR A 657 33.84 -29.85 -5.37
CA THR A 657 34.31 -28.66 -4.64
C THR A 657 35.69 -28.82 -4.01
N ALA A 658 36.20 -30.05 -3.84
CA ALA A 658 37.55 -30.31 -3.34
C ALA A 658 38.65 -30.07 -4.39
N THR A 659 38.29 -30.02 -5.68
CA THR A 659 39.22 -29.76 -6.79
C THR A 659 39.30 -28.27 -7.17
N PHE A 660 38.63 -27.43 -6.38
CA PHE A 660 38.60 -26.00 -6.57
C PHE A 660 39.98 -25.41 -6.24
N THR A 661 40.63 -24.80 -7.23
CA THR A 661 41.89 -24.08 -7.01
C THR A 661 41.80 -22.66 -7.55
N GLU A 662 42.31 -21.74 -6.75
CA GLU A 662 42.51 -20.34 -7.06
C GLU A 662 43.91 -19.98 -6.62
N TYR A 663 44.68 -19.38 -7.53
CA TYR A 663 46.00 -18.86 -7.20
C TYR A 663 46.26 -17.59 -7.99
N GLU A 664 46.90 -16.66 -7.31
CA GLU A 664 47.39 -15.42 -7.91
C GLU A 664 48.67 -15.74 -8.69
N THR A 665 48.70 -15.39 -9.96
CA THR A 665 49.92 -15.45 -10.76
C THR A 665 50.77 -14.22 -10.47
N ARG A 666 52.07 -14.30 -10.78
CA ARG A 666 53.09 -13.28 -10.45
C ARG A 666 52.82 -11.89 -11.07
N TYR A 667 51.83 -11.76 -11.96
CA TYR A 667 51.46 -10.53 -12.65
C TYR A 667 50.07 -9.98 -12.23
N GLY A 668 49.50 -10.45 -11.13
CA GLY A 668 48.17 -10.00 -10.67
C GLY A 668 47.01 -10.49 -11.54
N GLN A 669 47.26 -11.53 -12.34
CA GLN A 669 46.26 -12.32 -13.04
C GLN A 669 45.96 -13.55 -12.22
N TYR A 670 44.77 -14.13 -12.38
CA TYR A 670 44.38 -15.29 -11.59
C TYR A 670 43.93 -16.43 -12.48
N ALA A 671 44.17 -17.64 -12.00
CA ALA A 671 43.66 -18.85 -12.63
C ALA A 671 42.56 -19.48 -11.77
N PHE A 672 41.55 -20.01 -12.44
CA PHE A 672 40.44 -20.74 -11.86
C PHE A 672 40.40 -22.14 -12.46
N SER A 673 40.28 -23.18 -11.63
CA SER A 673 40.03 -24.53 -12.11
C SER A 673 38.95 -25.23 -11.31
N VAL A 674 38.07 -25.97 -11.98
CA VAL A 674 37.08 -26.83 -11.32
C VAL A 674 36.89 -28.14 -12.08
N THR A 675 36.76 -29.23 -11.34
CA THR A 675 36.39 -30.55 -11.90
C THR A 675 34.92 -30.84 -11.65
N PHE A 676 34.21 -31.31 -12.66
CA PHE A 676 32.85 -31.83 -12.53
C PHE A 676 32.75 -33.26 -13.04
N ASN A 677 31.80 -33.98 -12.47
CA ASN A 677 31.43 -35.32 -12.90
C ASN A 677 30.33 -35.21 -13.96
N LEU A 678 30.56 -35.82 -15.11
CA LEU A 678 29.53 -36.06 -16.10
C LEU A 678 28.69 -37.27 -15.67
N PRO A 679 27.40 -37.32 -16.04
CA PRO A 679 26.55 -38.47 -15.76
C PRO A 679 27.16 -39.74 -16.34
N SER A 680 27.09 -40.83 -15.58
CA SER A 680 27.71 -42.10 -15.92
C SER A 680 27.17 -42.66 -17.23
N ILE A 681 28.07 -43.09 -18.10
CA ILE A 681 27.72 -43.82 -19.33
C ILE A 681 27.77 -45.31 -19.00
N ASN A 682 26.68 -46.02 -19.30
CA ASN A 682 26.68 -47.49 -19.25
C ASN A 682 27.59 -48.00 -20.37
N ILE A 683 28.73 -48.58 -20.00
CA ILE A 683 29.78 -48.96 -20.94
C ILE A 683 29.76 -50.45 -21.30
N GLN A 684 28.93 -51.26 -20.63
CA GLN A 684 28.69 -52.66 -20.99
C GLN A 684 27.35 -53.12 -20.41
N THR A 685 26.45 -53.56 -21.29
CA THR A 685 25.43 -54.57 -20.99
C THR A 685 25.92 -55.85 -21.65
N GLN A 686 26.39 -56.81 -20.86
CA GLN A 686 26.70 -58.15 -21.35
C GLN A 686 25.68 -59.13 -20.79
#